data_AF-A0A960RSI9-F1
#
_entry.id   AF-A0A960RSI9-F1
#
_cell.length_a   1.000
_cell.length_b   1.000
_cell.length_c   1.000
_cell.angle_alpha   90.00
_cell.angle_beta   90.00
_cell.angle_gamma   90.00
#
_symmetry.space_group_name_H-M   'P 1'
#
loop_
_entity.id
_entity.type
_entity.pdbx_description
1 polymer ?
#
loop_
_entity_poly.entity_id
_entity_poly.type
_entity_poly.pdbx_seq_one_letter_code
_entity_poly.pdbx_strand_id
1 'polypeptide(L)'
;MPLDLPLLHHHLAQARTLAHALLNEDEITLTPRTIWDEHFMRGLRYLQTKEAKGLLKRFTLPVASPYIESLVRMSLSLPKNQKLENIHLQMGVASAVLCPLRQIVGSCFATAPAIFIQREQPKHLLLDLYDLMMLGQLKRTFAGQEFVVPISPKWGERLSDHPLLRAWEYTLASFSDYKTTFSRWNLYQSLGLDPKEEGGIGALIYGVLQEKLDEANQEVEKLHQEYVRAVDEMRMSQALLRQADNPDRMRRRKGELDVRANHAYGCKDSRDQASEKAQSLSQLFSFLMTQYAEKFQEYFLEVYDADIEHLNETLYEDSPAGFRLCYKHGRSDPSAWTLIYNQQEFVTALRQFFLAVEPQVTNACEWEEGVKEIEALTTTIVHYTQTEEFLTFALKKKKPWSYTSGGNMHSLLKGYYCIEGELAEEKRPIENPTDLLTFFLDLLKALPYPVTKPFEVDPLASLLAYSPTHAFLLKPGLSPFKEGWLDKGFTYTWIRDHVIEPGKAYFGGIRLDQKAQVLIGEKVVKSSFHPHGEPLSLPDFRAYLMDLSPQQEEAIDNALFQAFRPPKPLLFADTNWADYFFAFAVNPATLELDLYRVSTDGTRTFPMTPWRPYLDGSTSASWGVLTRPSDLSGASLSDIALKLKKV
;
A
#
# COMPACT_ATOMS: atom_id res chain seq x y z
N MET A 1 7.09 17.35 17.15
CA MET A 1 7.04 17.01 18.60
C MET A 1 7.73 15.68 18.80
N PRO A 2 8.52 15.48 19.87
CA PRO A 2 8.98 14.14 20.21
C PRO A 2 7.76 13.30 20.56
N LEU A 3 7.55 12.22 19.81
CA LEU A 3 6.64 11.15 20.22
C LEU A 3 7.00 10.72 21.65
N ASP A 4 6.02 10.32 22.45
CA ASP A 4 6.24 9.83 23.80
C ASP A 4 6.87 8.43 23.78
N LEU A 5 8.12 8.36 23.30
CA LEU A 5 8.92 7.15 23.20
C LEU A 5 8.93 6.35 24.51
N PRO A 6 9.02 6.97 25.71
CA PRO A 6 8.94 6.25 26.98
C PRO A 6 7.67 5.40 27.13
N LEU A 7 6.51 5.90 26.70
CA LEU A 7 5.25 5.19 26.82
C LEU A 7 5.21 3.95 25.93
N LEU A 8 5.64 4.06 24.68
CA LEU A 8 5.68 2.91 23.76
C LEU A 8 6.68 1.84 24.21
N HIS A 9 7.83 2.25 24.75
CA HIS A 9 8.77 1.33 25.37
C HIS A 9 8.14 0.56 26.54
N HIS A 10 7.36 1.25 27.38
CA HIS A 10 6.65 0.62 28.48
C HIS A 10 5.65 -0.42 27.98
N HIS A 11 4.85 -0.10 26.96
CA HIS A 11 3.89 -1.04 26.38
C HIS A 11 4.54 -2.29 25.80
N LEU A 12 5.66 -2.13 25.09
CA LEU A 12 6.42 -3.26 24.54
C LEU A 12 6.99 -4.14 25.65
N ALA A 13 7.55 -3.55 26.70
CA ALA A 13 8.04 -4.28 27.87
C ALA A 13 6.90 -5.06 28.56
N GLN A 14 5.76 -4.40 28.78
CA GLN A 14 4.58 -5.02 29.40
C GLN A 14 4.04 -6.18 28.54
N ALA A 15 3.94 -6.01 27.22
CA ALA A 15 3.52 -7.08 26.30
C ALA A 15 4.41 -8.33 26.41
N ARG A 16 5.73 -8.15 26.53
CA ARG A 16 6.69 -9.26 26.70
C ARG A 16 6.49 -9.97 28.03
N THR A 17 6.36 -9.22 29.12
CA THR A 17 6.12 -9.79 30.46
C THR A 17 4.82 -10.59 30.49
N LEU A 18 3.76 -10.06 29.90
CA LEU A 18 2.46 -10.74 29.83
C LEU A 18 2.50 -11.98 28.95
N ALA A 19 3.20 -11.94 27.81
CA ALA A 19 3.39 -13.10 26.95
C ALA A 19 4.18 -14.22 27.66
N HIS A 20 5.21 -13.86 28.42
CA HIS A 20 5.97 -14.80 29.25
C HIS A 20 5.08 -15.44 30.31
N ALA A 21 4.36 -14.64 31.08
CA ALA A 21 3.46 -15.14 32.12
C ALA A 21 2.38 -16.07 31.55
N LEU A 22 1.77 -15.68 30.43
CA LEU A 22 0.72 -16.46 29.75
C LEU A 22 1.19 -17.86 29.36
N LEU A 23 2.40 -17.98 28.83
CA LEU A 23 2.92 -19.25 28.32
C LEU A 23 3.55 -20.14 29.39
N ASN A 24 3.95 -19.56 30.52
CA ASN A 24 4.37 -20.31 31.71
C ASN A 24 3.20 -20.65 32.66
N GLU A 25 1.97 -20.28 32.29
CA GLU A 25 0.77 -20.46 33.13
C GLU A 25 0.86 -19.73 34.48
N ASP A 26 1.62 -18.63 34.53
CA ASP A 26 1.71 -17.76 35.70
C ASP A 26 0.41 -16.98 35.91
N GLU A 27 0.13 -16.59 37.15
CA GLU A 27 -1.02 -15.75 37.47
C GLU A 27 -0.84 -14.33 36.90
N ILE A 28 -1.74 -13.91 36.01
CA ILE A 28 -1.72 -12.56 35.41
C ILE A 28 -2.75 -11.70 36.11
N THR A 29 -2.28 -10.69 36.85
CA THR A 29 -3.14 -9.65 37.43
C THR A 29 -2.94 -8.35 36.68
N LEU A 30 -3.98 -7.92 35.95
CA LEU A 30 -4.07 -6.61 35.31
C LEU A 30 -5.37 -5.97 35.72
N THR A 31 -5.30 -4.81 36.36
CA THR A 31 -6.47 -3.98 36.62
C THR A 31 -6.53 -2.89 35.56
N PRO A 32 -7.55 -2.86 34.69
CA PRO A 32 -7.61 -1.88 33.63
C PRO A 32 -7.77 -0.47 34.22
N ARG A 33 -6.81 0.40 33.93
CA ARG A 33 -6.82 1.82 34.33
C ARG A 33 -6.75 2.74 33.12
N THR A 34 -6.16 2.24 32.04
CA THR A 34 -5.95 2.96 30.79
C THR A 34 -6.56 2.19 29.63
N ILE A 35 -6.74 2.88 28.50
CA ILE A 35 -7.13 2.25 27.23
C ILE A 35 -6.12 1.19 26.75
N TRP A 36 -4.88 1.26 27.21
CA TRP A 36 -3.83 0.28 26.93
C TRP A 36 -4.01 -0.99 27.74
N ASP A 37 -4.36 -0.86 29.03
CA ASP A 37 -4.68 -2.01 29.87
C ASP A 37 -5.86 -2.81 29.32
N GLU A 38 -6.88 -2.12 28.81
CA GLU A 38 -8.01 -2.77 28.13
C GLU A 38 -7.57 -3.50 26.85
N HIS A 39 -6.63 -2.94 26.09
CA HIS A 39 -6.03 -3.65 24.94
C HIS A 39 -5.30 -4.93 25.39
N PHE A 40 -4.44 -4.85 26.41
CA PHE A 40 -3.76 -6.02 26.96
C PHE A 40 -4.74 -7.08 27.45
N MET A 41 -5.77 -6.67 28.19
CA MET A 41 -6.81 -7.56 28.71
C MET A 41 -7.58 -8.25 27.59
N ARG A 42 -7.97 -7.52 26.54
CA ARG A 42 -8.65 -8.10 25.38
C ARG A 42 -7.77 -9.12 24.65
N GLY A 43 -6.50 -8.77 24.42
CA GLY A 43 -5.52 -9.68 23.82
C GLY A 43 -5.31 -10.95 24.66
N LEU A 44 -5.17 -10.81 25.98
CA LEU A 44 -5.03 -11.94 26.91
C LEU A 44 -6.26 -12.84 26.92
N ARG A 45 -7.47 -12.27 27.01
CA ARG A 45 -8.74 -13.04 26.95
C ARG A 45 -8.79 -13.86 25.66
N TYR A 46 -8.42 -13.26 24.53
CA TYR A 46 -8.37 -13.98 23.26
C TYR A 46 -7.30 -15.09 23.26
N LEU A 47 -6.07 -14.80 23.69
CA LEU A 47 -4.98 -15.78 23.71
C LEU A 47 -5.24 -16.94 24.68
N GLN A 48 -6.08 -16.74 25.70
CA GLN A 48 -6.53 -17.79 26.61
C GLN A 48 -7.59 -18.73 26.02
N THR A 49 -8.23 -18.35 24.91
CA THR A 49 -9.22 -19.21 24.23
C THR A 49 -8.58 -20.50 23.71
N LYS A 50 -9.38 -21.56 23.61
CA LYS A 50 -8.93 -22.85 23.05
C LYS A 50 -8.42 -22.71 21.61
N GLU A 51 -9.06 -21.84 20.82
CA GLU A 51 -8.67 -21.57 19.43
C GLU A 51 -7.27 -20.94 19.36
N ALA A 52 -7.05 -19.84 20.07
CA ALA A 52 -5.76 -19.14 20.06
C ALA A 52 -4.62 -20.01 20.61
N LYS A 53 -4.85 -20.75 21.71
CA LYS A 53 -3.89 -21.73 22.23
C LYS A 53 -3.55 -22.81 21.19
N GLY A 54 -4.56 -23.28 20.44
CA GLY A 54 -4.38 -24.23 19.35
C GLY A 54 -3.52 -23.68 18.22
N LEU A 55 -3.72 -22.42 17.83
CA LEU A 55 -2.92 -21.74 16.82
C LEU A 55 -1.48 -21.49 17.31
N LEU A 56 -1.29 -20.98 18.53
CA LEU A 56 0.03 -20.72 19.11
C LEU A 56 0.91 -21.99 19.14
N LYS A 57 0.33 -23.15 19.49
CA LYS A 57 1.07 -24.42 19.49
C LYS A 57 1.61 -24.83 18.12
N ARG A 58 1.11 -24.26 17.01
CA ARG A 58 1.59 -24.55 15.66
C ARG A 58 2.88 -23.81 15.31
N PHE A 59 3.25 -22.78 16.06
CA PHE A 59 4.50 -22.05 15.83
C PHE A 59 5.66 -22.90 16.35
N THR A 60 6.37 -23.54 15.42
CA THR A 60 7.48 -24.45 15.67
C THR A 60 8.66 -24.12 14.77
N LEU A 61 9.87 -24.41 15.24
CA LEU A 61 11.07 -24.36 14.41
C LEU A 61 11.13 -25.58 13.46
N PRO A 62 11.78 -25.46 12.28
CA PRO A 62 12.41 -24.24 11.75
C PRO A 62 11.36 -23.23 11.21
N VAL A 63 11.70 -21.94 11.26
CA VAL A 63 10.95 -20.86 10.59
C VAL A 63 11.43 -20.72 9.13
N ALA A 64 10.70 -19.98 8.30
CA ALA A 64 10.98 -19.84 6.87
C ALA A 64 12.35 -19.20 6.55
N SER A 65 12.87 -18.33 7.41
CA SER A 65 14.16 -17.67 7.17
C SER A 65 14.88 -17.24 8.46
N PRO A 66 16.22 -17.13 8.43
CA PRO A 66 17.00 -16.57 9.54
C PRO A 66 16.60 -15.13 9.91
N TYR A 67 16.06 -14.37 8.95
CA TYR A 67 15.55 -13.03 9.21
C TYR A 67 14.36 -13.05 10.18
N ILE A 68 13.42 -13.97 10.03
CA ILE A 68 12.30 -14.15 10.97
C ILE A 68 12.82 -14.49 12.36
N GLU A 69 13.84 -15.34 12.46
CA GLU A 69 14.46 -15.62 13.75
C GLU A 69 15.07 -14.37 14.40
N SER A 70 15.65 -13.47 13.59
CA SER A 70 16.17 -12.19 14.07
C SER A 70 15.04 -11.29 14.59
N LEU A 71 13.89 -11.23 13.89
CA LEU A 71 12.71 -10.50 14.32
C LEU A 71 12.18 -10.99 15.66
N VAL A 72 12.13 -12.32 15.87
CA VAL A 72 11.72 -12.91 17.16
C VAL A 72 12.69 -12.52 18.27
N ARG A 73 14.01 -12.65 18.05
CA ARG A 73 15.01 -12.25 19.05
C ARG A 73 14.88 -10.76 19.41
N MET A 74 14.76 -9.89 18.42
CA MET A 74 14.58 -8.44 18.67
C MET A 74 13.26 -8.16 19.39
N SER A 75 12.17 -8.83 19.00
CA SER A 75 10.85 -8.67 19.63
C SER A 75 10.84 -9.05 21.09
N LEU A 76 11.66 -10.01 21.50
CA LEU A 76 11.78 -10.47 22.88
C LEU A 76 13.04 -9.93 23.61
N SER A 77 13.82 -9.07 22.96
CA SER A 77 15.12 -8.60 23.47
C SER A 77 16.08 -9.74 23.87
N LEU A 78 16.10 -10.84 23.11
CA LEU A 78 17.02 -11.95 23.30
C LEU A 78 18.41 -11.64 22.73
N PRO A 79 19.51 -12.12 23.35
CA PRO A 79 20.85 -12.04 22.78
C PRO A 79 20.95 -12.71 21.40
N LYS A 80 21.76 -12.13 20.50
CA LYS A 80 21.97 -12.64 19.14
C LYS A 80 22.40 -14.12 19.10
N ASN A 81 23.19 -14.55 20.09
CA ASN A 81 23.74 -15.91 20.16
C ASN A 81 22.84 -16.90 20.93
N GLN A 82 21.70 -16.46 21.48
CA GLN A 82 20.78 -17.37 22.16
C GLN A 82 20.12 -18.31 21.15
N LYS A 83 20.15 -19.62 21.46
CA LYS A 83 19.44 -20.64 20.70
C LYS A 83 17.93 -20.40 20.84
N LEU A 84 17.23 -20.27 19.72
CA LEU A 84 15.77 -20.19 19.73
C LEU A 84 15.16 -21.56 19.97
N GLU A 85 13.98 -21.53 20.56
CA GLU A 85 13.15 -22.69 20.87
C GLU A 85 11.70 -22.34 20.50
N ASN A 86 10.83 -23.34 20.41
CA ASN A 86 9.42 -23.13 20.05
C ASN A 86 8.71 -22.15 21.00
N ILE A 87 9.04 -22.19 22.30
CA ILE A 87 8.49 -21.27 23.30
C ILE A 87 8.82 -19.81 22.97
N HIS A 88 10.02 -19.53 22.47
CA HIS A 88 10.41 -18.17 22.05
C HIS A 88 9.60 -17.70 20.83
N LEU A 89 9.30 -18.58 19.87
CA LEU A 89 8.42 -18.23 18.75
C LEU A 89 7.01 -17.88 19.24
N GLN A 90 6.46 -18.72 20.11
CA GLN A 90 5.13 -18.53 20.70
C GLN A 90 5.05 -17.24 21.52
N MET A 91 6.10 -16.96 22.32
CA MET A 91 6.21 -15.71 23.08
C MET A 91 6.26 -14.49 22.17
N GLY A 92 7.05 -14.53 21.09
CA GLY A 92 7.17 -13.41 20.16
C GLY A 92 5.86 -13.10 19.43
N VAL A 93 5.06 -14.14 19.12
CA VAL A 93 3.73 -14.00 18.52
C VAL A 93 2.72 -13.48 19.54
N ALA A 94 2.70 -14.06 20.74
CA ALA A 94 1.82 -13.60 21.82
C ALA A 94 2.11 -12.13 22.19
N SER A 95 3.38 -11.74 22.27
CA SER A 95 3.75 -10.34 22.53
C SER A 95 3.36 -9.41 21.37
N ALA A 96 3.36 -9.87 20.12
CA ALA A 96 2.87 -9.09 18.98
C ALA A 96 1.35 -8.83 19.07
N VAL A 97 0.58 -9.83 19.50
CA VAL A 97 -0.87 -9.67 19.73
C VAL A 97 -1.16 -8.71 20.89
N LEU A 98 -0.33 -8.74 21.94
CA LEU A 98 -0.50 -7.92 23.13
C LEU A 98 0.05 -6.50 22.99
N CYS A 99 1.07 -6.28 22.16
CA CYS A 99 1.68 -4.97 21.99
C CYS A 99 0.78 -4.07 21.12
N PRO A 100 0.27 -2.94 21.63
CA PRO A 100 -0.60 -2.07 20.84
C PRO A 100 0.16 -1.49 19.64
N LEU A 101 -0.31 -1.78 18.43
CA LEU A 101 0.23 -1.17 17.22
C LEU A 101 -0.13 0.32 17.19
N ARG A 102 0.83 1.17 16.82
CA ARG A 102 0.64 2.62 16.69
C ARG A 102 1.35 3.19 15.49
N GLN A 103 0.81 4.23 14.88
CA GLN A 103 1.51 4.96 13.85
C GLN A 103 2.61 5.81 14.52
N ILE A 104 3.85 5.59 14.12
CA ILE A 104 5.00 6.40 14.57
C ILE A 104 5.57 7.14 13.36
N VAL A 105 5.67 6.46 12.21
CA VAL A 105 6.03 7.01 10.90
C VAL A 105 5.36 6.17 9.83
N GLY A 106 5.21 6.75 8.65
CA GLY A 106 4.60 6.09 7.51
C GLY A 106 3.10 6.36 7.46
N SER A 107 2.49 5.76 6.46
CA SER A 107 1.21 6.20 5.94
C SER A 107 0.05 5.50 6.68
N CYS A 108 -0.84 6.33 7.21
CA CYS A 108 -1.93 5.95 8.12
C CYS A 108 -2.90 4.93 7.50
N PHE A 109 -2.97 4.87 6.17
CA PHE A 109 -3.80 3.94 5.40
C PHE A 109 -3.53 2.48 5.73
N ALA A 110 -2.32 2.12 6.16
CA ALA A 110 -1.95 0.75 6.55
C ALA A 110 -2.10 0.54 8.06
N THR A 111 -1.68 1.54 8.86
CA THR A 111 -1.72 1.42 10.32
C THR A 111 -3.14 1.33 10.86
N ALA A 112 -4.10 2.10 10.33
CA ALA A 112 -5.49 2.02 10.82
C ALA A 112 -6.11 0.63 10.58
N PRO A 113 -6.05 0.06 9.35
CA PRO A 113 -6.47 -1.32 9.12
C PRO A 113 -5.70 -2.35 9.94
N ALA A 114 -4.39 -2.19 10.11
CA ALA A 114 -3.60 -3.10 10.93
C ALA A 114 -4.05 -3.10 12.40
N ILE A 115 -4.31 -1.93 12.99
CA ILE A 115 -4.85 -1.82 14.36
C ILE A 115 -6.26 -2.42 14.42
N PHE A 116 -7.09 -2.19 13.40
CA PHE A 116 -8.42 -2.79 13.30
C PHE A 116 -8.33 -4.32 13.29
N ILE A 117 -7.49 -4.91 12.44
CA ILE A 117 -7.28 -6.37 12.38
C ILE A 117 -6.76 -6.88 13.72
N GLN A 118 -5.75 -6.24 14.30
CA GLN A 118 -5.18 -6.66 15.59
C GLN A 118 -6.24 -6.70 16.70
N ARG A 119 -7.13 -5.70 16.76
CA ARG A 119 -8.10 -5.57 17.85
C ARG A 119 -9.41 -6.32 17.61
N GLU A 120 -10.00 -6.11 16.45
CA GLU A 120 -11.31 -6.66 16.09
C GLU A 120 -11.21 -8.10 15.57
N GLN A 121 -10.04 -8.49 15.03
CA GLN A 121 -9.85 -9.78 14.36
C GLN A 121 -8.50 -10.43 14.75
N PRO A 122 -8.18 -10.61 16.04
CA PRO A 122 -6.86 -11.09 16.48
C PRO A 122 -6.54 -12.49 15.94
N LYS A 123 -7.55 -13.28 15.56
CA LYS A 123 -7.38 -14.53 14.83
C LYS A 123 -6.71 -14.35 13.46
N HIS A 124 -7.12 -13.35 12.69
CA HIS A 124 -6.52 -13.06 11.38
C HIS A 124 -5.06 -12.63 11.55
N LEU A 125 -4.75 -11.80 12.55
CA LEU A 125 -3.36 -11.48 12.89
C LEU A 125 -2.55 -12.75 13.22
N LEU A 126 -3.06 -13.66 14.04
CA LEU A 126 -2.35 -14.92 14.34
C LEU A 126 -2.12 -15.79 13.11
N LEU A 127 -3.09 -15.87 12.19
CA LEU A 127 -2.95 -16.62 10.95
C LEU A 127 -1.91 -15.96 10.02
N ASP A 128 -1.93 -14.64 9.90
CA ASP A 128 -0.94 -13.91 9.12
C ASP A 128 0.46 -14.08 9.68
N LEU A 129 0.63 -13.95 10.99
CA LEU A 129 1.91 -14.19 11.65
C LEU A 129 2.38 -15.63 11.44
N TYR A 130 1.46 -16.60 11.42
CA TYR A 130 1.78 -17.98 11.10
C TYR A 130 2.32 -18.13 9.67
N ASP A 131 1.60 -17.60 8.68
CA ASP A 131 2.02 -17.66 7.28
C ASP A 131 3.35 -16.92 7.06
N LEU A 132 3.52 -15.75 7.65
CA LEU A 132 4.78 -15.00 7.60
C LEU A 132 5.95 -15.77 8.23
N MET A 133 5.75 -16.37 9.40
CA MET A 133 6.85 -17.04 10.10
C MET A 133 7.17 -18.41 9.51
N MET A 134 6.16 -19.14 9.04
CA MET A 134 6.32 -20.51 8.56
C MET A 134 6.54 -20.59 7.05
N LEU A 135 5.98 -19.65 6.28
CA LEU A 135 6.06 -19.62 4.81
C LEU A 135 6.87 -18.44 4.27
N GLY A 136 7.15 -17.42 5.09
CA GLY A 136 7.90 -16.23 4.66
C GLY A 136 7.09 -15.22 3.85
N GLN A 137 5.76 -15.40 3.73
CA GLN A 137 4.87 -14.59 2.89
C GLN A 137 3.44 -14.56 3.40
N LEU A 138 2.71 -13.53 2.95
CA LEU A 138 1.26 -13.55 2.88
C LEU A 138 0.80 -13.80 1.44
N LYS A 139 -0.22 -14.63 1.29
CA LYS A 139 -0.85 -14.91 0.01
C LYS A 139 -2.33 -14.59 0.06
N ARG A 140 -2.83 -13.92 -0.98
CA ARG A 140 -4.25 -13.59 -1.17
C ARG A 140 -4.64 -13.90 -2.61
N THR A 141 -5.86 -14.37 -2.84
CA THR A 141 -6.35 -14.68 -4.19
C THR A 141 -7.52 -13.77 -4.51
N PHE A 142 -7.39 -12.97 -5.55
CA PHE A 142 -8.37 -11.97 -5.97
C PHE A 142 -8.71 -12.17 -7.45
N ALA A 143 -9.99 -12.30 -7.80
CA ALA A 143 -10.41 -12.54 -9.18
C ALA A 143 -9.67 -13.72 -9.86
N GLY A 144 -9.35 -14.77 -9.09
CA GLY A 144 -8.57 -15.93 -9.54
C GLY A 144 -7.06 -15.70 -9.67
N GLN A 145 -6.55 -14.48 -9.46
CA GLN A 145 -5.12 -14.17 -9.46
C GLN A 145 -4.55 -14.25 -8.04
N GLU A 146 -3.42 -14.94 -7.90
CA GLU A 146 -2.71 -15.02 -6.63
C GLU A 146 -1.74 -13.85 -6.48
N PHE A 147 -1.90 -13.10 -5.39
CA PHE A 147 -0.99 -12.05 -4.96
C PHE A 147 -0.21 -12.54 -3.75
N VAL A 148 1.11 -12.48 -3.86
CA VAL A 148 2.05 -13.02 -2.88
C VAL A 148 2.98 -11.90 -2.46
N VAL A 149 3.03 -11.63 -1.17
CA VAL A 149 3.85 -10.57 -0.59
C VAL A 149 4.84 -11.20 0.39
N PRO A 150 6.15 -10.92 0.25
CA PRO A 150 7.16 -11.44 1.15
C PRO A 150 7.02 -10.77 2.52
N ILE A 151 7.49 -11.41 3.59
CA ILE A 151 7.66 -10.68 4.85
C ILE A 151 8.53 -9.43 4.60
N SER A 152 8.05 -8.28 5.06
CA SER A 152 8.80 -7.03 4.95
C SER A 152 10.19 -7.22 5.55
N PRO A 153 11.27 -6.93 4.80
CA PRO A 153 12.64 -7.03 5.31
C PRO A 153 12.99 -5.86 6.22
N LYS A 154 12.08 -4.89 6.35
CA LYS A 154 12.18 -3.72 7.22
C LYS A 154 11.06 -3.75 8.26
N TRP A 155 11.37 -3.19 9.42
CA TRP A 155 10.42 -3.01 10.52
C TRP A 155 10.54 -1.62 11.18
N GLY A 156 11.31 -0.71 10.57
CA GLY A 156 11.54 0.65 11.05
C GLY A 156 12.72 0.82 12.03
N GLU A 157 13.27 -0.28 12.57
CA GLU A 157 14.47 -0.30 13.43
C GLU A 157 14.41 0.59 14.69
N ARG A 158 13.21 0.93 15.16
CA ARG A 158 13.02 1.78 16.35
C ARG A 158 12.94 0.93 17.60
N LEU A 159 13.63 1.36 18.65
CA LEU A 159 13.66 0.62 19.92
C LEU A 159 12.27 0.51 20.59
N SER A 160 11.32 1.40 20.27
CA SER A 160 9.97 1.42 20.83
C SER A 160 8.97 0.53 20.07
N ASP A 161 9.38 -0.03 18.94
CA ASP A 161 8.52 -0.85 18.09
C ASP A 161 8.64 -2.34 18.39
N HIS A 162 7.55 -3.07 18.16
CA HIS A 162 7.57 -4.53 18.15
C HIS A 162 7.97 -5.02 16.74
N PRO A 163 9.20 -5.51 16.51
CA PRO A 163 9.74 -5.81 15.19
C PRO A 163 8.87 -6.75 14.36
N LEU A 164 8.39 -7.84 14.95
CA LEU A 164 7.53 -8.81 14.24
C LEU A 164 6.17 -8.20 13.83
N LEU A 165 5.59 -7.35 14.68
CA LEU A 165 4.29 -6.72 14.42
C LEU A 165 4.42 -5.64 13.35
N ARG A 166 5.54 -4.90 13.34
CA ARG A 166 5.86 -3.92 12.29
C ARG A 166 6.16 -4.57 10.96
N ALA A 167 6.93 -5.65 10.94
CA ALA A 167 7.16 -6.41 9.72
C ALA A 167 5.82 -6.90 9.14
N TRP A 168 4.89 -7.36 9.98
CA TRP A 168 3.54 -7.71 9.56
C TRP A 168 2.76 -6.51 9.00
N GLU A 169 2.74 -5.37 9.69
CA GLU A 169 2.07 -4.15 9.21
C GLU A 169 2.61 -3.69 7.85
N TYR A 170 3.93 -3.69 7.65
CA TYR A 170 4.54 -3.28 6.37
C TYR A 170 4.29 -4.31 5.27
N THR A 171 4.20 -5.60 5.63
CA THR A 171 3.77 -6.63 4.68
C THR A 171 2.30 -6.40 4.28
N LEU A 172 1.43 -6.07 5.25
CA LEU A 172 0.04 -5.70 4.99
C LEU A 172 -0.05 -4.47 4.07
N ALA A 173 0.78 -3.45 4.31
CA ALA A 173 0.81 -2.23 3.51
C ALA A 173 1.07 -2.49 2.02
N SER A 174 1.85 -3.52 1.70
CA SER A 174 2.17 -3.90 0.31
C SER A 174 0.95 -4.37 -0.49
N PHE A 175 -0.16 -4.77 0.17
CA PHE A 175 -1.41 -5.11 -0.52
C PHE A 175 -2.16 -3.88 -1.06
N SER A 176 -1.76 -2.65 -0.72
CA SER A 176 -2.39 -1.45 -1.29
C SER A 176 -2.11 -1.22 -2.76
N ASP A 177 -1.07 -1.85 -3.28
CA ASP A 177 -0.69 -1.76 -4.69
C ASP A 177 -1.17 -2.98 -5.50
N TYR A 178 -2.15 -3.73 -4.99
CA TYR A 178 -2.70 -4.90 -5.69
C TYR A 178 -3.36 -4.57 -7.04
N LYS A 179 -3.65 -3.29 -7.34
CA LYS A 179 -4.11 -2.86 -8.66
C LYS A 179 -2.95 -2.98 -9.65
N THR A 180 -2.85 -4.15 -10.28
CA THR A 180 -1.90 -4.58 -11.31
C THR A 180 -1.62 -3.59 -12.45
N THR A 181 -2.40 -2.51 -12.59
CA THR A 181 -2.14 -1.44 -13.55
C THR A 181 -1.10 -0.45 -13.05
N PHE A 182 -1.12 0.02 -11.80
CA PHE A 182 -0.26 1.14 -11.34
C PHE A 182 1.22 0.75 -11.21
N SER A 183 1.52 -0.41 -10.65
CA SER A 183 2.87 -1.00 -10.60
C SER A 183 3.44 -1.31 -11.98
N ARG A 184 2.58 -1.78 -12.91
CA ARG A 184 2.94 -1.86 -14.33
C ARG A 184 3.39 -0.50 -14.84
N TRP A 185 2.72 0.59 -14.49
CA TRP A 185 3.06 1.91 -15.00
C TRP A 185 4.46 2.38 -14.59
N ASN A 186 4.91 2.24 -13.35
CA ASN A 186 6.22 2.80 -12.97
C ASN A 186 7.39 2.04 -13.61
N LEU A 187 7.40 0.71 -13.49
CA LEU A 187 8.42 -0.11 -14.15
C LEU A 187 8.33 0.05 -15.68
N TYR A 188 7.14 -0.03 -16.30
CA TYR A 188 7.03 0.01 -17.77
C TYR A 188 7.40 1.37 -18.33
N GLN A 189 7.00 2.46 -17.65
CA GLN A 189 7.43 3.81 -18.05
C GLN A 189 8.95 3.96 -17.98
N SER A 190 9.61 3.34 -17.00
CA SER A 190 11.07 3.39 -16.91
C SER A 190 11.77 2.54 -17.97
N LEU A 191 11.15 1.45 -18.41
CA LEU A 191 11.70 0.58 -19.44
C LEU A 191 11.50 1.12 -20.85
N GLY A 192 10.50 1.98 -21.04
CA GLY A 192 10.19 2.61 -22.32
C GLY A 192 9.76 1.58 -23.36
N LEU A 193 8.75 0.78 -23.04
CA LEU A 193 8.30 -0.33 -23.89
C LEU A 193 7.48 0.14 -25.11
N ASP A 194 7.05 1.40 -25.15
CA ASP A 194 6.44 1.97 -26.36
C ASP A 194 7.53 2.24 -27.41
N PRO A 195 7.36 1.80 -28.67
CA PRO A 195 8.35 2.01 -29.73
C PRO A 195 8.62 3.49 -30.05
N LYS A 196 7.73 4.41 -29.62
CA LYS A 196 7.89 5.86 -29.81
C LYS A 196 8.75 6.53 -28.73
N GLU A 197 9.08 5.83 -27.66
CA GLU A 197 9.87 6.37 -26.55
C GLU A 197 11.37 6.20 -26.84
N GLU A 198 11.97 7.17 -27.54
CA GLU A 198 13.41 7.20 -27.81
C GLU A 198 14.23 7.04 -26.52
N GLY A 199 15.23 6.15 -26.54
CA GLY A 199 16.02 5.76 -25.36
C GLY A 199 15.43 4.58 -24.58
N GLY A 200 14.20 4.15 -24.89
CA GLY A 200 13.54 2.99 -24.29
C GLY A 200 13.86 1.66 -24.97
N ILE A 201 13.60 0.56 -24.26
CA ILE A 201 13.79 -0.81 -24.78
C ILE A 201 12.84 -1.09 -25.96
N GLY A 202 11.63 -0.54 -25.93
CA GLY A 202 10.65 -0.68 -27.03
C GLY A 202 11.17 -0.08 -28.33
N ALA A 203 11.72 1.14 -28.27
CA ALA A 203 12.33 1.79 -29.44
C ALA A 203 13.52 1.00 -29.98
N LEU A 204 14.39 0.46 -29.10
CA LEU A 204 15.50 -0.40 -29.49
C LEU A 204 15.01 -1.65 -30.26
N ILE A 205 14.09 -2.41 -29.66
CA ILE A 205 13.58 -3.65 -30.25
C ILE A 205 12.92 -3.36 -31.59
N TYR A 206 12.08 -2.31 -31.64
CA TYR A 206 11.39 -1.91 -32.85
C TYR A 206 12.36 -1.51 -33.95
N GLY A 207 13.38 -0.70 -33.63
CA GLY A 207 14.41 -0.30 -34.60
C GLY A 207 15.14 -1.49 -35.23
N VAL A 208 15.61 -2.44 -34.40
CA VAL A 208 16.30 -3.65 -34.87
C VAL A 208 15.38 -4.53 -35.72
N LEU A 209 14.13 -4.73 -35.31
CA LEU A 209 13.17 -5.52 -36.06
C LEU A 209 12.74 -4.85 -37.37
N GLN A 210 12.61 -3.52 -37.39
CA GLN A 210 12.25 -2.77 -38.58
C GLN A 210 13.35 -2.84 -39.64
N GLU A 211 14.62 -2.71 -39.25
CA GLU A 211 15.76 -2.86 -40.18
C GLU A 211 15.75 -4.26 -40.83
N LYS A 212 15.57 -5.31 -40.03
CA LYS A 212 15.48 -6.69 -40.54
C LYS A 212 14.25 -6.94 -41.40
N LEU A 213 13.12 -6.33 -41.06
CA LEU A 213 11.90 -6.40 -41.85
C LEU A 213 12.09 -5.73 -43.21
N ASP A 214 12.77 -4.58 -43.25
CA ASP A 214 13.07 -3.86 -44.50
C ASP A 214 14.00 -4.68 -45.40
N GLU A 215 15.04 -5.31 -44.83
CA GLU A 215 15.90 -6.26 -45.56
C GLU A 215 15.10 -7.46 -46.11
N ALA A 216 14.23 -8.05 -45.30
CA ALA A 216 13.39 -9.17 -45.72
C ALA A 216 12.43 -8.76 -46.85
N ASN A 217 11.81 -7.58 -46.77
CA ASN A 217 10.94 -7.06 -47.81
C ASN A 217 11.68 -6.78 -49.12
N GLN A 218 12.92 -6.28 -49.06
CA GLN A 218 13.76 -6.09 -50.24
C GLN A 218 14.09 -7.43 -50.91
N GLU A 219 14.40 -8.47 -50.14
CA GLU A 219 14.66 -9.80 -50.69
C GLU A 219 13.39 -10.43 -51.27
N VAL A 220 12.23 -10.26 -50.63
CA VAL A 220 10.93 -10.68 -51.17
C VAL A 220 10.68 -10.04 -52.53
N GLU A 221 10.89 -8.74 -52.65
CA GLU A 221 10.70 -8.01 -53.91
C GLU A 221 11.66 -8.51 -55.01
N LYS A 222 12.93 -8.73 -54.67
CA LYS A 222 13.92 -9.29 -55.59
C LYS A 222 13.53 -10.70 -56.07
N LEU A 223 13.18 -11.60 -55.15
CA LEU A 223 12.74 -12.96 -55.47
C LEU A 223 11.42 -12.97 -56.23
N HIS A 224 10.53 -12.02 -55.96
CA HIS A 224 9.31 -11.83 -56.73
C HIS A 224 9.62 -11.47 -58.19
N GLN A 225 10.55 -10.53 -58.43
CA GLN A 225 10.98 -10.18 -59.78
C GLN A 225 11.62 -11.36 -60.51
N GLU A 226 12.42 -12.18 -59.83
CA GLU A 226 13.01 -13.41 -60.40
C GLU A 226 11.93 -14.44 -60.74
N TYR A 227 10.97 -14.66 -59.84
CA TYR A 227 9.83 -15.54 -60.09
C TYR A 227 9.01 -15.10 -61.32
N VAL A 228 8.70 -13.81 -61.44
CA VAL A 228 7.97 -13.26 -62.60
C VAL A 228 8.74 -13.54 -63.90
N ARG A 229 10.06 -13.29 -63.92
CA ARG A 229 10.91 -13.61 -65.08
C ARG A 229 10.88 -15.10 -65.42
N ALA A 230 11.03 -15.97 -64.43
CA ALA A 230 11.00 -17.43 -64.63
C ALA A 230 9.65 -17.92 -65.17
N VAL A 231 8.54 -17.36 -64.69
CA VAL A 231 7.18 -17.66 -65.19
C VAL A 231 7.03 -17.21 -66.64
N ASP A 232 7.53 -16.04 -67.00
CA ASP A 232 7.47 -15.54 -68.38
C ASP A 232 8.32 -16.39 -69.33
N GLU A 233 9.52 -16.81 -68.92
CA GLU A 233 10.35 -17.75 -69.69
C GLU A 233 9.66 -19.13 -69.87
N MET A 234 8.99 -19.62 -68.82
CA MET A 234 8.19 -20.85 -68.88
C MET A 234 7.03 -20.70 -69.88
N ARG A 235 6.29 -19.58 -69.82
CA ARG A 235 5.19 -19.26 -70.76
C ARG A 235 5.69 -19.19 -72.20
N MET A 236 6.85 -18.58 -72.43
CA MET A 236 7.49 -18.54 -73.75
C MET A 236 7.83 -19.96 -74.26
N SER A 237 8.41 -20.82 -73.41
CA SER A 237 8.67 -22.23 -73.77
C SER A 237 7.39 -23.00 -74.05
N GLN A 238 6.32 -22.74 -73.31
CA GLN A 238 5.01 -23.36 -73.53
C GLN A 238 4.42 -22.93 -74.88
N ALA A 239 4.54 -21.65 -75.25
CA ALA A 239 4.13 -21.15 -76.55
C ALA A 239 4.93 -21.81 -77.69
N LEU A 240 6.26 -21.96 -77.53
CA LEU A 240 7.12 -22.65 -78.50
C LEU A 240 6.80 -24.15 -78.63
N LEU A 241 6.43 -24.82 -77.54
CA LEU A 241 5.99 -26.21 -77.57
C LEU A 241 4.70 -26.38 -78.39
N ARG A 242 3.74 -25.45 -78.27
CA ARG A 242 2.50 -25.46 -79.05
C ARG A 242 2.73 -25.29 -80.56
N GLN A 243 3.85 -24.68 -80.95
CA GLN A 243 4.23 -24.45 -82.35
C GLN A 243 5.11 -25.57 -82.94
N ALA A 244 5.42 -26.62 -82.17
CA ALA A 244 6.27 -27.70 -82.64
C ALA A 244 5.53 -28.59 -83.66
N ASP A 245 6.19 -28.85 -84.80
CA ASP A 245 5.66 -29.47 -86.01
C ASP A 245 6.10 -30.93 -86.21
N ASN A 246 7.03 -31.42 -85.39
CA ASN A 246 7.60 -32.76 -85.46
C ASN A 246 7.71 -33.38 -84.05
N PRO A 247 7.42 -34.69 -83.86
CA PRO A 247 7.57 -35.40 -82.59
C PRO A 247 8.93 -35.24 -81.88
N ASP A 248 10.06 -35.24 -82.58
CA ASP A 248 11.38 -35.05 -81.93
C ASP A 248 11.53 -33.64 -81.34
N ARG A 249 11.01 -32.65 -82.06
CA ARG A 249 11.02 -31.25 -81.63
C ARG A 249 10.07 -31.03 -80.45
N MET A 250 8.90 -31.68 -80.46
CA MET A 250 7.99 -31.70 -79.32
C MET A 250 8.65 -32.28 -78.07
N ARG A 251 9.35 -33.42 -78.20
CA ARG A 251 10.01 -34.06 -77.06
C ARG A 251 11.08 -33.15 -76.43
N ARG A 252 11.89 -32.49 -77.26
CA ARG A 252 12.91 -31.54 -76.78
C ARG A 252 12.30 -30.32 -76.10
N ARG A 253 11.30 -29.69 -76.73
CA ARG A 253 10.60 -28.53 -76.18
C ARG A 253 9.84 -28.85 -74.89
N LYS A 254 9.33 -30.08 -74.75
CA LYS A 254 8.72 -30.56 -73.52
C LYS A 254 9.75 -30.62 -72.39
N GLY A 255 10.93 -31.20 -72.64
CA GLY A 255 12.02 -31.21 -71.66
C GLY A 255 12.46 -29.80 -71.23
N GLU A 256 12.58 -28.87 -72.18
CA GLU A 256 12.89 -27.45 -71.87
C GLU A 256 11.79 -26.77 -71.05
N LEU A 257 10.51 -27.06 -71.34
CA LEU A 257 9.38 -26.55 -70.56
C LEU A 257 9.42 -27.11 -69.13
N ASP A 258 9.65 -28.41 -68.95
CA ASP A 258 9.71 -29.06 -67.65
C ASP A 258 10.85 -28.45 -66.79
N VAL A 259 12.01 -28.18 -67.37
CA VAL A 259 13.13 -27.51 -66.68
C VAL A 259 12.74 -26.09 -66.24
N ARG A 260 12.13 -25.29 -67.13
CA ARG A 260 11.70 -23.92 -66.78
C ARG A 260 10.56 -23.89 -65.78
N ALA A 261 9.65 -24.86 -65.83
CA ALA A 261 8.59 -25.00 -64.85
C ALA A 261 9.18 -25.29 -63.46
N ASN A 262 10.13 -26.23 -63.36
CA ASN A 262 10.82 -26.52 -62.10
C ASN A 262 11.59 -25.31 -61.58
N HIS A 263 12.24 -24.52 -62.45
CA HIS A 263 12.88 -23.27 -62.05
C HIS A 263 11.87 -22.25 -61.50
N ALA A 264 10.75 -22.04 -62.20
CA ALA A 264 9.69 -21.14 -61.75
C ALA A 264 9.08 -21.58 -60.41
N TYR A 265 8.90 -22.89 -60.18
CA TYR A 265 8.48 -23.41 -58.89
C TYR A 265 9.52 -23.16 -57.80
N GLY A 266 10.81 -23.39 -58.06
CA GLY A 266 11.88 -23.07 -57.11
C GLY A 266 11.91 -21.60 -56.71
N CYS A 267 11.81 -20.67 -57.68
CA CYS A 267 11.72 -19.23 -57.40
C CYS A 267 10.48 -18.87 -56.58
N LYS A 268 9.34 -19.54 -56.85
CA LYS A 268 8.11 -19.34 -56.09
C LYS A 268 8.30 -19.76 -54.63
N ASP A 269 8.85 -20.95 -54.39
CA ASP A 269 9.06 -21.48 -53.05
C ASP A 269 10.02 -20.59 -52.27
N SER A 270 11.11 -20.11 -52.87
CA SER A 270 12.04 -19.15 -52.24
C SER A 270 11.37 -17.82 -51.90
N ARG A 271 10.54 -17.27 -52.81
CA ARG A 271 9.77 -16.04 -52.55
C ARG A 271 8.78 -16.23 -51.41
N ASP A 272 8.05 -17.34 -51.41
CA ASP A 272 7.03 -17.63 -50.40
C ASP A 272 7.69 -17.81 -49.02
N GLN A 273 8.85 -18.49 -48.94
CA GLN A 273 9.66 -18.57 -47.70
C GLN A 273 10.13 -17.19 -47.22
N ALA A 274 10.63 -16.33 -48.12
CA ALA A 274 11.04 -14.97 -47.75
C ALA A 274 9.86 -14.12 -47.28
N SER A 275 8.68 -14.29 -47.89
CA SER A 275 7.45 -13.59 -47.52
C SER A 275 6.95 -14.03 -46.15
N GLU A 276 7.01 -15.33 -45.84
CA GLU A 276 6.68 -15.87 -44.54
C GLU A 276 7.62 -15.32 -43.46
N LYS A 277 8.92 -15.26 -43.74
CA LYS A 277 9.91 -14.63 -42.85
C LYS A 277 9.58 -13.16 -42.56
N ALA A 278 9.25 -12.36 -43.59
CA ALA A 278 8.88 -10.95 -43.42
C ALA A 278 7.60 -10.80 -42.58
N GLN A 279 6.59 -11.64 -42.83
CA GLN A 279 5.37 -11.65 -42.05
C GLN A 279 5.64 -11.96 -40.57
N SER A 280 6.45 -12.97 -40.27
CA SER A 280 6.83 -13.34 -38.91
C SER A 280 7.58 -12.21 -38.18
N LEU A 281 8.52 -11.53 -38.86
CA LEU A 281 9.22 -10.37 -38.29
C LEU A 281 8.26 -9.23 -37.93
N SER A 282 7.23 -8.98 -38.76
CA SER A 282 6.25 -7.91 -38.50
C SER A 282 5.40 -8.15 -37.25
N GLN A 283 5.22 -9.42 -36.85
CA GLN A 283 4.43 -9.81 -35.67
C GLN A 283 5.28 -9.92 -34.40
N LEU A 284 6.60 -10.13 -34.56
CA LEU A 284 7.52 -10.44 -33.47
C LEU A 284 7.56 -9.35 -32.38
N PHE A 285 7.46 -8.06 -32.75
CA PHE A 285 7.42 -6.97 -31.76
C PHE A 285 6.23 -7.10 -30.80
N SER A 286 5.01 -7.28 -31.35
CA SER A 286 3.79 -7.38 -30.55
C SER A 286 3.77 -8.65 -29.70
N PHE A 287 4.30 -9.75 -30.24
CA PHE A 287 4.52 -10.99 -29.51
C PHE A 287 5.44 -10.76 -28.29
N LEU A 288 6.63 -10.17 -28.51
CA LEU A 288 7.61 -9.89 -27.45
C LEU A 288 7.03 -9.00 -26.35
N MET A 289 6.33 -7.91 -26.71
CA MET A 289 5.75 -7.00 -25.71
C MET A 289 4.68 -7.70 -24.86
N THR A 290 3.87 -8.57 -25.47
CA THR A 290 2.88 -9.37 -24.75
C THR A 290 3.56 -10.33 -23.78
N GLN A 291 4.56 -11.08 -24.27
CA GLN A 291 5.30 -12.05 -23.46
C GLN A 291 6.05 -11.40 -22.30
N TYR A 292 6.78 -10.31 -22.54
CA TYR A 292 7.48 -9.60 -21.47
C TYR A 292 6.49 -9.00 -20.46
N ALA A 293 5.34 -8.49 -20.90
CA ALA A 293 4.35 -7.91 -19.99
C ALA A 293 3.76 -8.93 -18.99
N GLU A 294 3.61 -10.19 -19.42
CA GLU A 294 3.21 -11.30 -18.55
C GLU A 294 4.37 -11.68 -17.62
N LYS A 295 5.57 -11.87 -18.16
CA LYS A 295 6.75 -12.33 -17.40
C LYS A 295 7.24 -11.31 -16.38
N PHE A 296 7.07 -10.00 -16.61
CA PHE A 296 7.43 -8.99 -15.61
C PHE A 296 6.69 -9.21 -14.28
N GLN A 297 5.43 -9.64 -14.28
CA GLN A 297 4.68 -9.90 -13.05
C GLN A 297 5.18 -11.15 -12.30
N GLU A 298 5.71 -12.13 -13.04
CA GLU A 298 6.31 -13.32 -12.46
C GLU A 298 7.64 -13.00 -11.78
N TYR A 299 8.40 -12.04 -12.33
CA TYR A 299 9.77 -11.74 -11.91
C TYR A 299 9.94 -10.49 -11.06
N PHE A 300 8.99 -9.55 -11.09
CA PHE A 300 9.06 -8.32 -10.31
C PHE A 300 7.79 -8.13 -9.49
N LEU A 301 7.96 -7.58 -8.29
CA LEU A 301 6.88 -7.18 -7.41
C LEU A 301 7.28 -5.90 -6.69
N GLU A 302 6.32 -5.02 -6.46
CA GLU A 302 6.53 -3.84 -5.64
C GLU A 302 6.05 -4.14 -4.23
N VAL A 303 6.87 -3.77 -3.25
CA VAL A 303 6.56 -3.95 -1.83
C VAL A 303 6.71 -2.62 -1.11
N TYR A 304 5.89 -2.43 -0.09
CA TYR A 304 5.96 -1.24 0.73
C TYR A 304 7.33 -1.17 1.43
N ASP A 305 7.93 0.02 1.40
CA ASP A 305 9.18 0.32 2.08
C ASP A 305 9.03 1.63 2.88
N ALA A 306 9.00 1.48 4.20
CA ALA A 306 8.87 2.59 5.13
C ALA A 306 10.09 3.53 5.13
N ASP A 307 11.25 3.12 4.61
CA ASP A 307 12.45 3.97 4.57
C ASP A 307 12.38 5.00 3.41
N ILE A 308 11.42 4.86 2.48
CA ILE A 308 11.18 5.81 1.39
C ILE A 308 10.26 6.92 1.93
N GLU A 309 10.82 7.83 2.72
CA GLU A 309 10.13 9.02 3.24
C GLU A 309 10.49 10.28 2.43
N HIS A 310 9.54 11.21 2.32
CA HIS A 310 9.84 12.59 1.93
C HIS A 310 10.27 13.39 3.16
N LEU A 311 11.46 13.99 3.11
CA LEU A 311 12.07 14.75 4.23
C LEU A 311 11.27 15.97 4.70
N ASN A 312 10.14 16.32 4.08
CA ASN A 312 9.44 17.60 4.27
C ASN A 312 7.98 17.49 4.75
N GLU A 313 7.43 16.30 4.98
CA GLU A 313 6.01 16.17 5.33
C GLU A 313 5.79 16.19 6.85
N THR A 314 4.71 16.85 7.29
CA THR A 314 4.34 16.88 8.70
C THR A 314 3.63 15.59 9.08
N LEU A 315 3.77 15.14 10.33
CA LEU A 315 3.16 13.89 10.88
C LEU A 315 1.62 13.82 10.71
N TYR A 316 0.97 14.89 10.27
CA TYR A 316 -0.49 15.09 10.28
C TYR A 316 -1.12 15.01 8.90
N GLU A 317 -0.31 14.82 7.87
CA GLU A 317 -0.73 14.59 6.49
C GLU A 317 -0.39 13.15 6.10
N ASP A 318 -1.25 12.52 5.32
CA ASP A 318 -0.97 11.19 4.78
C ASP A 318 0.19 11.31 3.79
N SER A 319 1.37 10.90 4.24
CA SER A 319 2.52 10.79 3.35
C SER A 319 2.22 9.76 2.27
N PRO A 320 2.52 10.04 0.99
CA PRO A 320 2.35 9.02 -0.03
C PRO A 320 3.25 7.83 0.30
N ALA A 321 2.66 6.64 0.28
CA ALA A 321 3.31 5.41 0.65
C ALA A 321 4.52 5.12 -0.26
N GLY A 322 5.65 4.80 0.36
CA GLY A 322 6.87 4.40 -0.34
C GLY A 322 6.80 2.95 -0.81
N PHE A 323 7.12 2.70 -2.06
CA PHE A 323 7.21 1.35 -2.64
C PHE A 323 8.58 1.14 -3.26
N ARG A 324 9.10 -0.07 -3.07
CA ARG A 324 10.35 -0.54 -3.64
C ARG A 324 10.12 -1.74 -4.53
N LEU A 325 10.83 -1.75 -5.66
CA LEU A 325 10.83 -2.88 -6.58
C LEU A 325 11.65 -4.04 -6.01
N CYS A 326 11.10 -5.23 -6.11
CA CYS A 326 11.67 -6.49 -5.68
C CYS A 326 11.80 -7.43 -6.89
N TYR A 327 12.97 -8.05 -7.05
CA TYR A 327 13.24 -9.04 -8.07
C TYR A 327 13.10 -10.46 -7.50
N LYS A 328 12.20 -11.24 -8.10
CA LYS A 328 11.76 -12.57 -7.64
C LYS A 328 12.59 -13.73 -8.18
N HIS A 329 13.46 -13.47 -9.16
CA HIS A 329 14.27 -14.50 -9.84
C HIS A 329 13.44 -15.63 -10.48
N GLY A 330 12.16 -15.38 -10.81
CA GLY A 330 11.23 -16.39 -11.32
C GLY A 330 10.80 -17.43 -10.27
N ARG A 331 11.05 -17.16 -8.97
CA ARG A 331 10.74 -18.09 -7.89
C ARG A 331 9.46 -17.69 -7.18
N SER A 332 8.69 -18.70 -6.76
CA SER A 332 7.54 -18.51 -5.88
C SER A 332 7.93 -18.28 -4.42
N ASP A 333 9.17 -18.61 -4.02
CA ASP A 333 9.66 -18.46 -2.65
C ASP A 333 10.24 -17.05 -2.37
N PRO A 334 9.59 -16.26 -1.51
CA PRO A 334 10.03 -14.94 -1.03
C PRO A 334 11.44 -14.87 -0.50
N SER A 335 11.92 -15.94 0.12
CA SER A 335 13.20 -15.94 0.83
C SER A 335 14.38 -15.69 -0.10
N ALA A 336 14.18 -15.96 -1.40
CA ALA A 336 15.14 -15.74 -2.46
C ALA A 336 14.97 -14.40 -3.19
N TRP A 337 13.94 -13.62 -2.87
CA TRP A 337 13.68 -12.36 -3.56
C TRP A 337 14.63 -11.26 -3.09
N THR A 338 14.93 -10.31 -3.98
CA THR A 338 15.94 -9.28 -3.75
C THR A 338 15.33 -7.90 -3.95
N LEU A 339 15.36 -7.07 -2.91
CA LEU A 339 14.99 -5.66 -3.03
C LEU A 339 16.03 -4.88 -3.82
N ILE A 340 15.56 -3.92 -4.63
CA ILE A 340 16.40 -3.08 -5.47
C ILE A 340 16.55 -1.71 -4.82
N TYR A 341 17.77 -1.39 -4.39
CA TYR A 341 18.10 -0.15 -3.68
C TYR A 341 18.69 0.94 -4.55
N ASN A 342 19.40 0.55 -5.60
CA ASN A 342 20.17 1.45 -6.42
C ASN A 342 20.13 1.05 -7.90
N GLN A 343 20.68 1.92 -8.73
CA GLN A 343 20.76 1.76 -10.17
C GLN A 343 21.50 0.48 -10.59
N GLN A 344 22.58 0.14 -9.90
CA GLN A 344 23.39 -1.04 -10.26
C GLN A 344 22.61 -2.34 -10.03
N GLU A 345 21.88 -2.43 -8.90
CA GLU A 345 20.99 -3.55 -8.60
C GLU A 345 19.83 -3.63 -9.60
N PHE A 346 19.28 -2.49 -10.02
CA PHE A 346 18.22 -2.43 -11.03
C PHE A 346 18.68 -2.98 -12.38
N VAL A 347 19.82 -2.51 -12.89
CA VAL A 347 20.42 -3.01 -14.14
C VAL A 347 20.76 -4.50 -14.04
N THR A 348 21.28 -4.94 -12.89
CA THR A 348 21.59 -6.35 -12.65
C THR A 348 20.33 -7.21 -12.68
N ALA A 349 19.24 -6.75 -12.07
CA ALA A 349 17.95 -7.44 -12.07
C ALA A 349 17.36 -7.51 -13.50
N LEU A 350 17.41 -6.43 -14.28
CA LEU A 350 16.96 -6.44 -15.68
C LEU A 350 17.76 -7.41 -16.55
N ARG A 351 19.09 -7.41 -16.41
CA ARG A 351 19.96 -8.36 -17.11
C ARG A 351 19.57 -9.80 -16.79
N GLN A 352 19.42 -10.12 -15.51
CA GLN A 352 19.04 -11.45 -15.07
C GLN A 352 17.65 -11.83 -15.56
N PHE A 353 16.71 -10.88 -15.60
CA PHE A 353 15.36 -11.09 -16.11
C PHE A 353 15.37 -11.51 -17.57
N PHE A 354 15.99 -10.71 -18.46
CA PHE A 354 15.98 -10.99 -19.89
C PHE A 354 16.65 -12.33 -20.21
N LEU A 355 17.78 -12.65 -19.56
CA LEU A 355 18.46 -13.94 -19.71
C LEU A 355 17.62 -15.13 -19.19
N ALA A 356 16.86 -14.95 -18.10
CA ALA A 356 16.04 -16.03 -17.53
C ALA A 356 14.74 -16.26 -18.32
N VAL A 357 14.23 -15.22 -18.97
CA VAL A 357 12.96 -15.24 -19.71
C VAL A 357 13.15 -15.66 -21.16
N GLU A 358 14.32 -15.42 -21.77
CA GLU A 358 14.63 -15.80 -23.15
C GLU A 358 14.21 -17.24 -23.49
N PRO A 359 14.59 -18.30 -22.73
CA PRO A 359 14.18 -19.66 -23.08
C PRO A 359 12.67 -19.87 -23.04
N GLN A 360 11.95 -19.15 -22.16
CA GLN A 360 10.49 -19.26 -22.03
C GLN A 360 9.79 -18.60 -23.22
N VAL A 361 10.27 -17.44 -23.65
CA VAL A 361 9.74 -16.70 -24.79
C VAL A 361 10.04 -17.43 -26.10
N THR A 362 11.25 -17.97 -26.23
CA THR A 362 11.66 -18.85 -27.33
C THR A 362 10.75 -20.08 -27.44
N ASN A 363 10.45 -20.75 -26.32
CA ASN A 363 9.55 -21.91 -26.31
C ASN A 363 8.09 -21.56 -26.67
N ALA A 364 7.67 -20.32 -26.44
CA ALA A 364 6.35 -19.83 -26.82
C ALA A 364 6.28 -19.36 -28.29
N CYS A 365 7.42 -19.25 -28.98
CA CYS A 365 7.50 -18.84 -30.37
C CYS A 365 7.28 -20.05 -31.28
N GLU A 366 6.28 -19.98 -32.16
CA GLU A 366 5.90 -21.10 -33.02
C GLU A 366 6.77 -21.25 -34.28
N TRP A 367 7.62 -20.26 -34.59
CA TRP A 367 8.44 -20.22 -35.81
C TRP A 367 9.95 -20.16 -35.52
N GLU A 368 10.74 -20.90 -36.31
CA GLU A 368 12.18 -21.14 -36.07
C GLU A 368 13.02 -19.86 -36.22
N GLU A 369 12.74 -19.03 -37.22
CA GLU A 369 13.45 -17.76 -37.42
C GLU A 369 13.25 -16.82 -36.22
N GLY A 370 12.06 -16.83 -35.62
CA GLY A 370 11.74 -16.00 -34.45
C GLY A 370 12.62 -16.34 -33.27
N VAL A 371 12.89 -17.62 -33.05
CA VAL A 371 13.79 -18.10 -31.99
C VAL A 371 15.18 -17.48 -32.13
N LYS A 372 15.78 -17.55 -33.32
CA LYS A 372 17.12 -16.98 -33.58
C LYS A 372 17.13 -15.47 -33.36
N GLU A 373 16.04 -14.80 -33.73
CA GLU A 373 15.88 -13.37 -33.53
C GLU A 373 15.71 -12.98 -32.06
N ILE A 374 14.98 -13.77 -31.27
CA ILE A 374 14.80 -13.56 -29.83
C ILE A 374 16.14 -13.68 -29.09
N GLU A 375 16.98 -14.66 -29.41
CA GLU A 375 18.30 -14.85 -28.82
C GLU A 375 19.23 -13.64 -29.11
N ALA A 376 19.25 -13.20 -30.38
CA ALA A 376 20.03 -12.04 -30.80
C ALA A 376 19.55 -10.74 -30.14
N LEU A 377 18.23 -10.53 -30.07
CA LEU A 377 17.62 -9.38 -29.42
C LEU A 377 17.89 -9.38 -27.92
N THR A 378 17.80 -10.54 -27.25
CA THR A 378 18.07 -10.63 -25.81
C THR A 378 19.48 -10.17 -25.49
N THR A 379 20.47 -10.59 -26.28
CA THR A 379 21.87 -10.13 -26.14
C THR A 379 21.98 -8.62 -26.31
N THR A 380 21.29 -8.08 -27.32
CA THR A 380 21.27 -6.64 -27.62
C THR A 380 20.62 -5.83 -26.50
N ILE A 381 19.48 -6.27 -25.98
CA ILE A 381 18.76 -5.65 -24.86
C ILE A 381 19.64 -5.65 -23.61
N VAL A 382 20.23 -6.80 -23.26
CA VAL A 382 21.11 -6.93 -22.09
C VAL A 382 22.26 -5.92 -22.15
N HIS A 383 22.90 -5.75 -23.31
CA HIS A 383 23.96 -4.76 -23.48
C HIS A 383 23.41 -3.33 -23.39
N TYR A 384 22.28 -3.06 -24.05
CA TYR A 384 21.65 -1.74 -24.07
C TYR A 384 21.24 -1.25 -22.68
N THR A 385 20.73 -2.13 -21.80
CA THR A 385 20.34 -1.75 -20.43
C THR A 385 21.49 -1.21 -19.57
N GLN A 386 22.74 -1.38 -20.02
CA GLN A 386 23.94 -0.88 -19.34
C GLN A 386 24.45 0.46 -19.91
N THR A 387 23.83 0.95 -20.99
CA THR A 387 24.26 2.18 -21.65
C THR A 387 23.78 3.42 -20.91
N GLU A 388 24.54 4.52 -21.02
CA GLU A 388 24.15 5.83 -20.49
C GLU A 388 22.84 6.35 -21.10
N GLU A 389 22.58 6.01 -22.37
CA GLU A 389 21.36 6.39 -23.08
C GLU A 389 20.11 5.82 -22.38
N PHE A 390 20.08 4.50 -22.18
CA PHE A 390 18.99 3.83 -21.47
C PHE A 390 18.86 4.32 -20.02
N LEU A 391 19.98 4.47 -19.31
CA LEU A 391 19.96 4.91 -17.91
C LEU A 391 19.43 6.34 -17.76
N THR A 392 19.82 7.23 -18.67
CA THR A 392 19.31 8.60 -18.73
C THR A 392 17.81 8.60 -19.01
N PHE A 393 17.33 7.74 -19.92
CA PHE A 393 15.92 7.57 -20.20
C PHE A 393 15.15 7.06 -18.97
N ALA A 394 15.58 5.93 -18.40
CA ALA A 394 14.90 5.26 -17.29
C ALA A 394 14.81 6.12 -16.03
N LEU A 395 15.77 7.02 -15.82
CA LEU A 395 15.85 7.91 -14.66
C LEU A 395 15.25 9.30 -14.90
N LYS A 396 14.79 9.62 -16.12
CA LYS A 396 14.38 10.97 -16.53
C LYS A 396 13.29 11.60 -15.65
N LYS A 397 12.37 10.78 -15.12
CA LYS A 397 11.23 11.25 -14.31
C LYS A 397 11.37 10.90 -12.83
N LYS A 398 11.64 9.64 -12.51
CA LYS A 398 11.66 9.07 -11.16
C LYS A 398 12.61 7.87 -11.11
N LYS A 399 12.95 7.41 -9.90
CA LYS A 399 13.70 6.17 -9.71
C LYS A 399 12.80 4.97 -10.05
N PRO A 400 13.17 4.10 -11.01
CA PRO A 400 12.38 2.92 -11.39
C PRO A 400 12.11 1.95 -10.23
N TRP A 401 13.08 1.84 -9.32
CA TRP A 401 13.04 0.88 -8.23
C TRP A 401 12.47 1.44 -6.91
N SER A 402 12.16 2.74 -6.85
CA SER A 402 11.61 3.35 -5.64
C SER A 402 10.74 4.55 -5.98
N TYR A 403 9.50 4.53 -5.53
CA TYR A 403 8.58 5.63 -5.77
C TYR A 403 7.61 5.80 -4.60
N THR A 404 6.97 6.96 -4.56
CA THR A 404 5.88 7.24 -3.62
C THR A 404 4.56 7.22 -4.39
N SER A 405 3.59 6.51 -3.86
CA SER A 405 2.27 6.29 -4.46
C SER A 405 1.18 6.72 -3.51
N GLY A 406 0.03 7.11 -4.06
CA GLY A 406 -1.19 7.35 -3.28
C GLY A 406 -1.85 6.04 -2.85
N GLY A 407 -1.06 5.12 -2.28
CA GLY A 407 -1.57 3.93 -1.61
C GLY A 407 -2.67 4.38 -0.66
N ASN A 408 -3.88 3.83 -0.83
CA ASN A 408 -5.02 4.24 -0.04
C ASN A 408 -5.62 3.04 0.69
N MET A 409 -6.35 3.34 1.75
CA MET A 409 -6.93 2.35 2.65
C MET A 409 -7.87 1.41 1.89
N HIS A 410 -8.64 1.92 0.93
CA HIS A 410 -9.57 1.11 0.13
C HIS A 410 -8.84 0.06 -0.69
N SER A 411 -7.76 0.44 -1.37
CA SER A 411 -6.98 -0.49 -2.16
C SER A 411 -6.34 -1.55 -1.26
N LEU A 412 -5.80 -1.16 -0.10
CA LEU A 412 -5.27 -2.11 0.86
C LEU A 412 -6.31 -3.13 1.30
N LEU A 413 -7.49 -2.66 1.72
CA LEU A 413 -8.55 -3.53 2.24
C LEU A 413 -9.07 -4.46 1.14
N LYS A 414 -9.26 -3.96 -0.08
CA LYS A 414 -9.68 -4.80 -1.21
C LYS A 414 -8.64 -5.86 -1.55
N GLY A 415 -7.35 -5.50 -1.61
CA GLY A 415 -6.26 -6.43 -1.87
C GLY A 415 -6.09 -7.48 -0.76
N TYR A 416 -6.16 -7.05 0.50
CA TYR A 416 -5.96 -7.93 1.66
C TYR A 416 -7.14 -8.87 1.93
N TYR A 417 -8.38 -8.38 1.85
CA TYR A 417 -9.58 -9.18 2.07
C TYR A 417 -10.15 -9.81 0.79
N CYS A 418 -9.47 -9.63 -0.35
CA CYS A 418 -9.90 -10.13 -1.66
C CYS A 418 -11.30 -9.64 -2.09
N ILE A 419 -11.63 -8.37 -1.86
CA ILE A 419 -12.99 -7.83 -2.09
C ILE A 419 -13.12 -7.32 -3.52
N GLU A 420 -13.81 -8.07 -4.38
CA GLU A 420 -13.99 -7.74 -5.82
C GLU A 420 -14.88 -6.50 -6.05
N GLY A 421 -15.79 -6.21 -5.13
CA GLY A 421 -16.72 -5.09 -5.21
C GLY A 421 -16.21 -3.77 -4.61
N GLU A 422 -17.09 -2.78 -4.56
CA GLU A 422 -16.87 -1.59 -3.76
C GLU A 422 -17.08 -1.88 -2.27
N LEU A 423 -16.24 -1.26 -1.43
CA LEU A 423 -16.41 -1.32 0.02
C LEU A 423 -17.68 -0.53 0.38
N ALA A 424 -18.50 -1.08 1.27
CA ALA A 424 -19.62 -0.31 1.82
C ALA A 424 -19.07 0.82 2.67
N GLU A 425 -19.36 2.04 2.26
CA GLU A 425 -18.97 3.23 2.99
C GLU A 425 -20.06 4.29 2.89
N GLU A 426 -20.11 5.13 3.92
CA GLU A 426 -20.84 6.38 3.89
C GLU A 426 -19.80 7.49 3.91
N LYS A 427 -19.92 8.46 3.00
CA LYS A 427 -18.97 9.57 2.89
C LYS A 427 -19.64 10.84 2.41
N ARG A 428 -19.16 11.99 2.90
CA ARG A 428 -19.59 13.31 2.43
C ARG A 428 -18.53 14.39 2.71
N PRO A 429 -18.52 15.49 1.94
CA PRO A 429 -17.78 16.70 2.32
C PRO A 429 -18.37 17.29 3.61
N ILE A 430 -17.54 18.02 4.36
CA ILE A 430 -17.86 18.54 5.68
C ILE A 430 -17.69 20.06 5.68
N GLU A 431 -18.70 20.76 6.19
CA GLU A 431 -18.71 22.23 6.17
C GLU A 431 -18.12 22.86 7.44
N ASN A 432 -18.22 22.17 8.58
CA ASN A 432 -17.70 22.63 9.88
C ASN A 432 -17.56 21.46 10.88
N PRO A 433 -16.87 21.64 12.02
CA PRO A 433 -16.76 20.59 13.04
C PRO A 433 -18.10 20.09 13.61
N THR A 434 -19.14 20.95 13.65
CA THR A 434 -20.49 20.55 14.08
C THR A 434 -21.14 19.63 13.04
N ASP A 435 -20.95 19.92 11.75
CA ASP A 435 -21.40 19.06 10.65
C ASP A 435 -20.68 17.70 10.66
N LEU A 436 -19.37 17.65 10.97
CA LEU A 436 -18.64 16.39 11.14
C LEU A 436 -19.19 15.55 12.30
N LEU A 437 -19.41 16.17 13.46
CA LEU A 437 -19.97 15.46 14.61
C LEU A 437 -21.39 14.96 14.29
N THR A 438 -22.20 15.78 13.61
CA THR A 438 -23.54 15.39 13.15
C THR A 438 -23.47 14.20 12.19
N PHE A 439 -22.55 14.23 11.21
CA PHE A 439 -22.32 13.12 10.28
C PHE A 439 -22.09 11.79 11.01
N PHE A 440 -21.15 11.75 11.97
CA PHE A 440 -20.84 10.51 12.66
C PHE A 440 -21.99 10.02 13.54
N LEU A 441 -22.68 10.92 14.27
CA LEU A 441 -23.80 10.53 15.12
C LEU A 441 -25.00 10.03 14.31
N ASP A 442 -25.36 10.72 13.23
CA ASP A 442 -26.46 10.31 12.35
C ASP A 442 -26.16 9.01 11.63
N LEU A 443 -24.91 8.82 11.17
CA LEU A 443 -24.45 7.56 10.60
C LEU A 443 -24.69 6.40 11.59
N LEU A 444 -24.22 6.54 12.83
CA LEU A 444 -24.35 5.50 13.85
C LEU A 444 -25.81 5.23 14.22
N LYS A 445 -26.67 6.25 14.25
CA LYS A 445 -28.12 6.12 14.42
C LYS A 445 -28.78 5.33 13.28
N ALA A 446 -28.27 5.48 12.06
CA ALA A 446 -28.81 4.83 10.87
C ALA A 446 -28.31 3.39 10.68
N LEU A 447 -27.19 2.99 11.30
CA LEU A 447 -26.64 1.65 11.18
C LEU A 447 -27.58 0.58 11.76
N PRO A 448 -27.64 -0.63 11.16
CA PRO A 448 -28.43 -1.73 11.69
C PRO A 448 -28.00 -2.14 13.11
N TYR A 449 -28.97 -2.48 13.96
CA TYR A 449 -28.72 -2.90 15.35
C TYR A 449 -27.65 -4.01 15.53
N PRO A 450 -27.57 -5.05 14.68
CA PRO A 450 -26.48 -6.04 14.79
C PRO A 450 -25.08 -5.45 14.65
N VAL A 451 -24.93 -4.34 13.90
CA VAL A 451 -23.67 -3.63 13.71
C VAL A 451 -23.37 -2.73 14.91
N THR A 452 -24.38 -2.07 15.50
CA THR A 452 -24.17 -1.11 16.59
C THR A 452 -24.10 -1.73 17.99
N LYS A 453 -24.74 -2.89 18.19
CA LYS A 453 -24.76 -3.60 19.47
C LYS A 453 -23.37 -3.83 20.10
N PRO A 454 -22.32 -4.23 19.36
CA PRO A 454 -20.97 -4.36 19.92
C PRO A 454 -20.44 -3.05 20.52
N PHE A 455 -20.76 -1.90 19.92
CA PHE A 455 -20.30 -0.60 20.42
C PHE A 455 -21.01 -0.16 21.71
N GLU A 456 -22.19 -0.71 22.00
CA GLU A 456 -22.87 -0.46 23.27
C GLU A 456 -22.17 -1.16 24.44
N VAL A 457 -21.54 -2.31 24.19
CA VAL A 457 -20.96 -3.15 25.24
C VAL A 457 -19.45 -3.01 25.35
N ASP A 458 -18.77 -2.72 24.25
CA ASP A 458 -17.32 -2.58 24.19
C ASP A 458 -16.96 -1.14 23.77
N PRO A 459 -16.44 -0.30 24.69
CA PRO A 459 -16.04 1.07 24.39
C PRO A 459 -14.89 1.15 23.38
N LEU A 460 -14.14 0.07 23.19
CA LEU A 460 -13.01 0.00 22.27
C LEU A 460 -13.35 -0.62 20.92
N ALA A 461 -14.56 -1.15 20.73
CA ALA A 461 -15.00 -1.64 19.43
C ALA A 461 -15.02 -0.49 18.41
N SER A 462 -14.60 -0.79 17.19
CA SER A 462 -14.20 0.23 16.21
C SER A 462 -14.87 0.08 14.86
N LEU A 463 -14.95 1.20 14.13
CA LEU A 463 -15.14 1.23 12.68
C LEU A 463 -13.92 1.89 12.03
N LEU A 464 -13.56 1.47 10.82
CA LEU A 464 -12.55 2.16 10.01
C LEU A 464 -13.16 3.42 9.43
N ALA A 465 -12.47 4.54 9.62
CA ALA A 465 -12.88 5.86 9.14
C ALA A 465 -11.68 6.58 8.53
N TYR A 466 -11.96 7.59 7.73
CA TYR A 466 -10.91 8.41 7.13
C TYR A 466 -11.37 9.86 6.94
N SER A 467 -10.42 10.77 7.08
CA SER A 467 -10.46 12.12 6.56
C SER A 467 -9.77 12.14 5.18
N PRO A 468 -9.79 13.28 4.45
CA PRO A 468 -9.05 13.42 3.20
C PRO A 468 -7.55 13.12 3.28
N THR A 469 -6.96 13.24 4.47
CA THR A 469 -5.51 13.12 4.70
C THR A 469 -5.15 12.17 5.83
N HIS A 470 -6.08 11.37 6.35
CA HIS A 470 -5.78 10.45 7.46
C HIS A 470 -6.79 9.32 7.61
N ALA A 471 -6.32 8.09 7.78
CA ALA A 471 -7.13 6.94 8.18
C ALA A 471 -7.03 6.73 9.70
N PHE A 472 -8.16 6.43 10.35
CA PHE A 472 -8.26 6.28 11.80
C PHE A 472 -9.37 5.32 12.21
N LEU A 473 -9.51 5.07 13.51
CA LEU A 473 -10.55 4.19 14.06
C LEU A 473 -11.61 4.98 14.80
N LEU A 474 -12.81 5.07 14.24
CA LEU A 474 -13.98 5.59 14.95
C LEU A 474 -14.30 4.65 16.12
N LYS A 475 -14.58 5.23 17.29
CA LYS A 475 -14.84 4.52 18.55
C LYS A 475 -16.23 4.87 19.09
N PRO A 476 -17.30 4.25 18.56
CA PRO A 476 -18.66 4.64 18.90
C PRO A 476 -19.04 4.40 20.36
N GLY A 477 -18.33 3.49 21.06
CA GLY A 477 -18.62 3.14 22.44
C GLY A 477 -17.98 4.07 23.50
N LEU A 478 -17.17 5.06 23.13
CA LEU A 478 -16.56 5.99 24.08
C LEU A 478 -17.60 6.96 24.64
N SER A 479 -17.63 7.13 25.97
CA SER A 479 -18.44 8.19 26.61
C SER A 479 -17.67 9.52 26.62
N PRO A 480 -18.31 10.69 26.37
CA PRO A 480 -19.74 10.90 26.17
C PRO A 480 -20.26 10.75 24.71
N PHE A 481 -19.43 10.26 23.77
CA PHE A 481 -19.80 10.16 22.35
C PHE A 481 -20.90 9.13 22.09
N LYS A 482 -20.87 8.03 22.84
CA LYS A 482 -21.86 6.94 22.81
C LYS A 482 -23.28 7.45 23.08
N GLU A 483 -23.42 8.35 24.03
CA GLU A 483 -24.69 8.93 24.47
C GLU A 483 -25.34 9.73 23.33
N GLY A 484 -24.56 10.35 22.46
CA GLY A 484 -25.09 11.18 21.37
C GLY A 484 -25.79 10.38 20.26
N TRP A 485 -25.27 9.21 19.92
CA TRP A 485 -25.90 8.38 18.88
C TRP A 485 -26.97 7.44 19.47
N LEU A 486 -26.92 7.14 20.77
CA LEU A 486 -28.00 6.45 21.47
C LEU A 486 -29.21 7.36 21.77
N ASP A 487 -29.01 8.68 21.76
CA ASP A 487 -30.09 9.64 21.95
C ASP A 487 -31.13 9.55 20.81
N LYS A 488 -32.41 9.50 21.20
CA LYS A 488 -33.54 9.40 20.25
C LYS A 488 -33.98 10.75 19.70
N GLY A 489 -33.41 11.85 20.19
CA GLY A 489 -33.70 13.21 19.75
C GLY A 489 -32.95 13.59 18.49
N PHE A 490 -33.14 14.86 18.10
CA PHE A 490 -32.41 15.46 16.98
C PHE A 490 -30.94 15.64 17.34
N THR A 491 -30.07 15.12 16.49
CA THR A 491 -28.61 15.13 16.69
C THR A 491 -28.05 16.53 16.93
N TYR A 492 -28.49 17.52 16.15
CA TYR A 492 -28.06 18.91 16.34
C TYR A 492 -28.44 19.46 17.72
N THR A 493 -29.67 19.18 18.19
CA THR A 493 -30.14 19.57 19.53
C THR A 493 -29.28 18.93 20.61
N TRP A 494 -28.96 17.64 20.46
CA TRP A 494 -28.08 16.94 21.40
C TRP A 494 -26.69 17.58 21.46
N ILE A 495 -26.06 17.85 20.30
CA ILE A 495 -24.74 18.49 20.22
C ILE A 495 -24.76 19.86 20.88
N ARG A 496 -25.78 20.68 20.59
CA ARG A 496 -25.93 22.00 21.20
C ARG A 496 -26.00 21.91 22.72
N ASP A 497 -26.92 21.08 23.23
CA ASP A 497 -27.27 21.07 24.66
C ASP A 497 -26.24 20.33 25.53
N HIS A 498 -25.52 19.34 24.98
CA HIS A 498 -24.59 18.50 25.74
C HIS A 498 -23.11 18.81 25.49
N VAL A 499 -22.79 19.49 24.39
CA VAL A 499 -21.39 19.77 24.01
C VAL A 499 -21.14 21.27 23.94
N ILE A 500 -21.91 21.99 23.12
CA ILE A 500 -21.62 23.40 22.82
C ILE A 500 -21.99 24.31 24.00
N GLU A 501 -23.24 24.32 24.44
CA GLU A 501 -23.70 25.24 25.50
C GLU A 501 -22.99 25.01 26.85
N PRO A 502 -22.75 23.76 27.30
CA PRO A 502 -21.94 23.53 28.51
C PRO A 502 -20.51 24.06 28.37
N GLY A 503 -19.88 23.89 27.20
CA GLY A 503 -18.54 24.42 26.94
C GLY A 503 -18.51 25.95 26.92
N LYS A 504 -19.48 26.58 26.24
CA LYS A 504 -19.65 28.04 26.22
C LYS A 504 -19.87 28.61 27.62
N ALA A 505 -20.74 27.98 28.41
CA ALA A 505 -21.01 28.40 29.78
C ALA A 505 -19.75 28.32 30.66
N TYR A 506 -18.96 27.24 30.51
CA TYR A 506 -17.70 27.07 31.23
C TYR A 506 -16.68 28.17 30.87
N PHE A 507 -16.40 28.37 29.58
CA PHE A 507 -15.41 29.37 29.13
C PHE A 507 -15.90 30.81 29.31
N GLY A 508 -17.19 31.06 29.13
CA GLY A 508 -17.82 32.37 29.34
C GLY A 508 -17.71 32.87 30.78
N GLY A 509 -17.53 31.97 31.75
CA GLY A 509 -17.26 32.30 33.15
C GLY A 509 -15.80 32.64 33.48
N ILE A 510 -14.85 32.37 32.57
CA ILE A 510 -13.42 32.61 32.83
C ILE A 510 -13.08 34.09 32.57
N ARG A 511 -12.36 34.69 33.51
CA ARG A 511 -11.80 36.05 33.40
C ARG A 511 -10.32 36.01 33.75
N LEU A 512 -9.50 36.63 32.91
CA LEU A 512 -8.06 36.65 33.03
C LEU A 512 -7.61 37.92 33.73
N ASP A 513 -7.11 37.78 34.96
CA ASP A 513 -6.41 38.87 35.62
C ASP A 513 -5.10 39.23 34.88
N GLN A 514 -4.49 40.35 35.24
CA GLN A 514 -3.26 40.83 34.59
C GLN A 514 -2.13 39.79 34.64
N LYS A 515 -2.02 39.00 35.71
CA LYS A 515 -0.97 37.98 35.86
C LYS A 515 -1.18 36.82 34.89
N ALA A 516 -2.42 36.33 34.77
CA ALA A 516 -2.79 35.30 33.81
C ALA A 516 -2.61 35.80 32.36
N GLN A 517 -2.99 37.05 32.08
CA GLN A 517 -2.76 37.69 30.79
C GLN A 517 -1.27 37.72 30.45
N VAL A 518 -0.38 38.15 31.37
CA VAL A 518 1.08 38.14 31.14
C VAL A 518 1.59 36.73 30.85
N LEU A 519 1.23 35.76 31.70
CA LEU A 519 1.72 34.38 31.57
C LEU A 519 1.39 33.74 30.20
N ILE A 520 0.24 34.09 29.62
CA ILE A 520 -0.20 33.56 28.32
C ILE A 520 0.33 34.43 27.19
N GLY A 521 0.22 35.76 27.31
CA GLY A 521 0.64 36.72 26.30
C GLY A 521 2.13 36.62 25.96
N GLU A 522 3.00 36.42 26.96
CA GLU A 522 4.45 36.23 26.76
C GLU A 522 4.79 34.95 25.97
N LYS A 523 3.90 33.96 25.90
CA LYS A 523 4.12 32.76 25.08
C LYS A 523 3.93 33.02 23.59
N VAL A 524 3.16 34.05 23.24
CA VAL A 524 2.78 34.37 21.87
C VAL A 524 3.60 35.56 21.37
N VAL A 525 3.59 36.64 22.15
CA VAL A 525 4.24 37.92 21.84
C VAL A 525 5.68 37.86 22.35
N LYS A 526 6.65 37.81 21.42
CA LYS A 526 8.08 37.65 21.75
C LYS A 526 8.72 38.89 22.41
N SER A 527 8.06 40.04 22.36
CA SER A 527 8.47 41.28 23.03
C SER A 527 7.84 41.42 24.42
N SER A 528 8.20 42.46 25.18
CA SER A 528 7.59 42.77 26.48
C SER A 528 6.08 42.93 26.37
N PHE A 529 5.33 41.87 26.66
CA PHE A 529 3.88 41.86 26.62
C PHE A 529 3.32 42.73 27.76
N HIS A 530 2.43 43.66 27.43
CA HIS A 530 1.74 44.48 28.41
C HIS A 530 0.30 43.96 28.57
N PRO A 531 -0.12 43.54 29.78
CA PRO A 531 -1.48 43.08 29.99
C PRO A 531 -2.45 44.25 29.91
N HIS A 532 -3.70 43.95 29.58
CA HIS A 532 -4.78 44.91 29.66
C HIS A 532 -5.06 45.30 31.12
N GLY A 533 -5.44 46.55 31.37
CA GLY A 533 -5.63 47.08 32.73
C GLY A 533 -6.75 46.39 33.51
N GLU A 534 -7.77 45.89 32.81
CA GLU A 534 -8.92 45.19 33.39
C GLU A 534 -8.88 43.68 33.10
N PRO A 535 -9.53 42.85 33.94
CA PRO A 535 -9.70 41.43 33.64
C PRO A 535 -10.52 41.21 32.37
N LEU A 536 -9.97 40.45 31.42
CA LEU A 536 -10.61 40.18 30.12
C LEU A 536 -11.27 38.79 30.10
N SER A 537 -12.37 38.65 29.34
CA SER A 537 -12.87 37.32 28.97
C SER A 537 -11.92 36.62 28.00
N LEU A 538 -12.07 35.31 27.79
CA LEU A 538 -11.21 34.59 26.83
C LEU A 538 -11.35 35.13 25.39
N PRO A 539 -12.56 35.39 24.86
CA PRO A 539 -12.71 36.03 23.54
C PRO A 539 -12.10 37.45 23.50
N ASP A 540 -12.31 38.27 24.52
CA ASP A 540 -11.77 39.64 24.55
C ASP A 540 -10.23 39.62 24.62
N PHE A 541 -9.67 38.68 25.38
CA PHE A 541 -8.23 38.51 25.45
C PHE A 541 -7.64 37.97 24.15
N ARG A 542 -8.35 37.07 23.45
CA ARG A 542 -7.97 36.64 22.09
C ARG A 542 -7.95 37.83 21.13
N ALA A 543 -8.99 38.65 21.12
CA ALA A 543 -9.07 39.85 20.30
C ALA A 543 -7.91 40.81 20.60
N TYR A 544 -7.62 41.04 21.89
CA TYR A 544 -6.48 41.84 22.31
C TYR A 544 -5.13 41.28 21.80
N LEU A 545 -4.91 39.97 21.87
CA LEU A 545 -3.69 39.35 21.33
C LEU A 545 -3.62 39.45 19.80
N MET A 546 -4.76 39.33 19.11
CA MET A 546 -4.85 39.47 17.65
C MET A 546 -4.53 40.89 17.20
N ASP A 547 -4.98 41.91 17.94
CA ASP A 547 -4.64 43.31 17.65
C ASP A 547 -3.14 43.58 17.79
N LEU A 548 -2.48 42.93 18.75
CA LEU A 548 -1.03 43.05 18.98
C LEU A 548 -0.20 42.28 17.95
N SER A 549 -0.66 41.09 17.54
CA SER A 549 0.05 40.19 16.64
C SER A 549 -0.90 39.51 15.63
N PRO A 550 -1.41 40.24 14.61
CA PRO A 550 -2.41 39.71 13.68
C PRO A 550 -1.95 38.46 12.90
N GLN A 551 -0.63 38.31 12.68
CA GLN A 551 -0.06 37.18 11.95
C GLN A 551 0.13 35.92 12.82
N GLN A 552 -0.22 35.97 14.10
CA GLN A 552 0.00 34.88 15.06
C GLN A 552 -1.29 34.19 15.50
N GLU A 553 -2.36 34.24 14.71
CA GLU A 553 -3.66 33.64 15.05
C GLU A 553 -3.56 32.20 15.57
N GLU A 554 -2.84 31.34 14.85
CA GLU A 554 -2.66 29.95 15.26
C GLU A 554 -1.89 29.82 16.59
N ALA A 555 -0.86 30.65 16.80
CA ALA A 555 -0.10 30.62 18.05
C ALA A 555 -0.94 31.12 19.23
N ILE A 556 -1.80 32.12 19.00
CA ILE A 556 -2.76 32.65 19.97
C ILE A 556 -3.76 31.58 20.37
N ASP A 557 -4.44 30.98 19.40
CA ASP A 557 -5.43 29.92 19.64
C ASP A 557 -4.79 28.74 20.38
N ASN A 558 -3.59 28.32 19.97
CA ASN A 558 -2.84 27.26 20.64
C ASN A 558 -2.48 27.62 22.09
N ALA A 559 -2.03 28.85 22.36
CA ALA A 559 -1.64 29.28 23.70
C ALA A 559 -2.84 29.34 24.65
N LEU A 560 -3.96 29.92 24.20
CA LEU A 560 -5.21 29.97 24.96
C LEU A 560 -5.72 28.56 25.24
N PHE A 561 -5.66 27.69 24.25
CA PHE A 561 -6.11 26.32 24.38
C PHE A 561 -5.27 25.50 25.36
N GLN A 562 -3.95 25.61 25.30
CA GLN A 562 -3.06 24.95 26.27
C GLN A 562 -3.27 25.46 27.70
N ALA A 563 -3.61 26.74 27.85
CA ALA A 563 -3.90 27.35 29.14
C ALA A 563 -5.27 26.92 29.70
N PHE A 564 -6.28 26.81 28.83
CA PHE A 564 -7.67 26.51 29.20
C PHE A 564 -8.13 25.22 28.54
N ARG A 565 -7.83 24.10 29.20
CA ARG A 565 -8.27 22.78 28.74
C ARG A 565 -9.80 22.69 28.76
N PRO A 566 -10.42 22.09 27.74
CA PRO A 566 -11.83 21.80 27.76
C PRO A 566 -12.15 20.84 28.92
N PRO A 567 -13.21 21.10 29.71
CA PRO A 567 -13.47 20.35 30.93
C PRO A 567 -13.84 18.88 30.65
N LYS A 568 -14.48 18.62 29.49
CA LYS A 568 -14.90 17.29 29.04
C LYS A 568 -14.89 17.22 27.51
N PRO A 569 -13.73 16.99 26.86
CA PRO A 569 -13.69 16.77 25.43
C PRO A 569 -14.45 15.48 25.06
N LEU A 570 -15.19 15.52 23.96
CA LEU A 570 -15.97 14.40 23.43
C LEU A 570 -15.07 13.49 22.59
N LEU A 571 -14.40 12.53 23.24
CA LEU A 571 -13.54 11.55 22.55
C LEU A 571 -14.40 10.68 21.61
N PHE A 572 -14.02 10.57 20.34
CA PHE A 572 -14.79 9.80 19.36
C PHE A 572 -13.96 8.84 18.51
N ALA A 573 -12.64 9.01 18.42
CA ALA A 573 -11.81 8.17 17.57
C ALA A 573 -10.38 8.01 18.09
N ASP A 574 -9.77 6.85 17.82
CA ASP A 574 -8.35 6.59 18.05
C ASP A 574 -7.57 7.08 16.82
N THR A 575 -6.62 7.99 17.04
CA THR A 575 -5.85 8.64 15.95
C THR A 575 -4.88 7.70 15.26
N ASN A 576 -4.65 6.51 15.83
CA ASN A 576 -3.53 5.61 15.58
C ASN A 576 -2.18 6.12 16.08
N TRP A 577 -2.00 7.42 16.29
CA TRP A 577 -0.76 7.97 16.84
C TRP A 577 -0.52 7.50 18.28
N ALA A 578 0.75 7.49 18.67
CA ALA A 578 1.12 7.20 20.04
C ALA A 578 0.45 8.21 20.99
N ASP A 579 -0.38 7.70 21.89
CA ASP A 579 -1.02 8.43 22.99
C ASP A 579 -2.18 9.37 22.64
N TYR A 580 -2.66 9.48 21.40
CA TYR A 580 -3.71 10.45 21.06
C TYR A 580 -5.05 9.85 20.61
N PHE A 581 -6.13 10.50 21.02
CA PHE A 581 -7.51 10.32 20.53
C PHE A 581 -8.01 11.61 19.88
N PHE A 582 -8.84 11.50 18.85
CA PHE A 582 -9.59 12.65 18.36
C PHE A 582 -10.77 12.94 19.28
N ALA A 583 -11.03 14.22 19.47
CA ALA A 583 -12.10 14.72 20.30
C ALA A 583 -12.73 15.99 19.76
N PHE A 584 -14.03 16.15 19.94
CA PHE A 584 -14.69 17.44 19.77
C PHE A 584 -14.70 18.21 21.09
N ALA A 585 -14.40 19.50 21.05
CA ALA A 585 -14.53 20.37 22.20
C ALA A 585 -14.85 21.79 21.77
N VAL A 586 -15.38 22.60 22.70
CA VAL A 586 -15.55 24.04 22.45
C VAL A 586 -14.19 24.71 22.54
N ASN A 587 -13.85 25.50 21.53
CA ASN A 587 -12.63 26.28 21.49
C ASN A 587 -12.75 27.46 22.47
N PRO A 588 -11.83 27.62 23.43
CA PRO A 588 -11.89 28.70 24.43
C PRO A 588 -11.79 30.11 23.81
N ALA A 589 -11.22 30.21 22.62
CA ALA A 589 -10.95 31.46 21.93
C ALA A 589 -12.16 31.92 21.10
N THR A 590 -12.77 31.01 20.33
CA THR A 590 -13.91 31.32 19.44
C THR A 590 -15.27 31.00 20.06
N LEU A 591 -15.32 30.18 21.11
CA LEU A 591 -16.54 29.63 21.71
C LEU A 591 -17.36 28.75 20.76
N GLU A 592 -16.74 28.26 19.69
CA GLU A 592 -17.34 27.35 18.71
C GLU A 592 -16.82 25.92 18.90
N LEU A 593 -17.55 24.94 18.36
CA LEU A 593 -17.09 23.55 18.37
C LEU A 593 -15.92 23.38 17.40
N ASP A 594 -14.87 22.68 17.84
CA ASP A 594 -13.65 22.45 17.08
C ASP A 594 -13.12 21.02 17.30
N LEU A 595 -12.21 20.59 16.43
CA LEU A 595 -11.61 19.26 16.44
C LEU A 595 -10.22 19.29 17.08
N TYR A 596 -9.99 18.35 17.99
CA TYR A 596 -8.76 18.24 18.76
C TYR A 596 -8.19 16.83 18.72
N ARG A 597 -6.90 16.72 19.01
CA ARG A 597 -6.32 15.51 19.56
C ARG A 597 -6.05 15.68 21.04
N VAL A 598 -6.42 14.69 21.84
CA VAL A 598 -6.30 14.66 23.30
C VAL A 598 -5.44 13.46 23.67
N SER A 599 -4.49 13.62 24.59
CA SER A 599 -3.70 12.49 25.09
C SER A 599 -4.57 11.52 25.89
N THR A 600 -4.11 10.28 26.08
CA THR A 600 -4.90 9.27 26.80
C THR A 600 -5.18 9.63 28.26
N ASP A 601 -4.31 10.44 28.88
CA ASP A 601 -4.47 10.97 30.24
C ASP A 601 -5.26 12.29 30.29
N GLY A 602 -5.68 12.84 29.15
CA GLY A 602 -6.37 14.11 29.03
C GLY A 602 -5.51 15.34 29.35
N THR A 603 -4.21 15.19 29.60
CA THR A 603 -3.35 16.30 30.04
C THR A 603 -2.77 17.11 28.89
N ARG A 604 -2.63 16.52 27.72
CA ARG A 604 -2.16 17.18 26.51
C ARG A 604 -3.30 17.26 25.53
N THR A 605 -3.48 18.41 24.94
CA THR A 605 -4.51 18.59 23.92
C THR A 605 -4.00 19.58 22.89
N PHE A 606 -4.27 19.30 21.62
CA PHE A 606 -3.82 20.13 20.51
C PHE A 606 -4.95 20.26 19.49
N PRO A 607 -5.24 21.47 18.98
CA PRO A 607 -6.18 21.64 17.89
C PRO A 607 -5.67 20.93 16.63
N MET A 608 -6.62 20.46 15.83
CA MET A 608 -6.35 19.89 14.51
C MET A 608 -6.31 20.99 13.44
N THR A 609 -5.53 22.06 13.69
CA THR A 609 -5.40 23.20 12.77
C THR A 609 -5.05 22.79 11.34
N PRO A 610 -4.14 21.83 11.08
CA PRO A 610 -3.85 21.37 9.73
C PRO A 610 -5.06 20.82 8.97
N TRP A 611 -6.13 20.44 9.68
CA TRP A 611 -7.36 19.92 9.08
C TRP A 611 -8.45 20.97 8.85
N ARG A 612 -8.23 22.25 9.23
CA ARG A 612 -9.19 23.34 9.02
C ARG A 612 -9.70 23.43 7.56
N PRO A 613 -8.85 23.31 6.52
CA PRO A 613 -9.33 23.32 5.14
C PRO A 613 -10.31 22.19 4.78
N TYR A 614 -10.32 21.10 5.56
CA TYR A 614 -11.24 19.96 5.41
C TYR A 614 -12.45 20.02 6.35
N LEU A 615 -12.58 21.12 7.10
CA LEU A 615 -13.57 21.36 8.15
C LEU A 615 -14.15 22.77 8.07
N ASP A 616 -13.99 23.51 6.97
CA ASP A 616 -14.53 24.87 6.82
C ASP A 616 -15.37 25.03 5.53
N GLY A 617 -15.67 23.90 4.86
CA GLY A 617 -16.38 23.88 3.59
C GLY A 617 -15.58 24.40 2.39
N SER A 618 -14.30 24.74 2.56
CA SER A 618 -13.45 25.22 1.45
C SER A 618 -13.07 24.12 0.45
N THR A 619 -13.15 22.85 0.87
CA THR A 619 -12.84 21.69 0.04
C THR A 619 -14.04 20.78 -0.17
N SER A 620 -14.09 20.15 -1.35
CA SER A 620 -15.05 19.09 -1.66
C SER A 620 -14.58 17.69 -1.24
N ALA A 621 -13.41 17.60 -0.59
CA ALA A 621 -12.87 16.32 -0.17
C ALA A 621 -13.73 15.71 0.95
N SER A 622 -14.07 14.42 0.79
CA SER A 622 -15.00 13.75 1.68
C SER A 622 -14.31 13.12 2.88
N TRP A 623 -15.03 13.10 3.99
CA TRP A 623 -14.80 12.19 5.10
C TRP A 623 -15.66 10.95 4.92
N GLY A 624 -15.16 9.79 5.35
CA GLY A 624 -15.90 8.54 5.18
C GLY A 624 -15.70 7.53 6.30
N VAL A 625 -16.66 6.60 6.40
CA VAL A 625 -16.66 5.49 7.36
C VAL A 625 -17.08 4.21 6.64
N LEU A 626 -16.35 3.12 6.86
CA LEU A 626 -16.73 1.81 6.35
C LEU A 626 -17.85 1.23 7.22
N THR A 627 -19.03 1.01 6.61
CA THR A 627 -20.28 0.73 7.34
C THR A 627 -20.63 -0.74 7.48
N ARG A 628 -19.95 -1.61 6.72
CA ARG A 628 -20.12 -3.06 6.81
C ARG A 628 -18.85 -3.75 7.28
N PRO A 629 -18.66 -3.91 8.61
CA PRO A 629 -17.58 -4.72 9.15
C PRO A 629 -17.56 -6.16 8.61
N SER A 630 -18.72 -6.67 8.16
CA SER A 630 -18.85 -7.98 7.54
C SER A 630 -18.09 -8.11 6.21
N ASP A 631 -17.93 -7.00 5.47
CA ASP A 631 -17.12 -7.01 4.24
C ASP A 631 -15.65 -7.29 4.60
N LEU A 632 -15.23 -6.89 5.81
CA LEU A 632 -13.91 -7.12 6.38
C LEU A 632 -13.86 -8.40 7.23
N SER A 633 -14.94 -9.17 7.31
CA SER A 633 -14.94 -10.48 7.95
C SER A 633 -14.86 -11.60 6.92
N GLY A 634 -14.28 -11.32 5.74
CA GLY A 634 -14.29 -12.14 4.53
C GLY A 634 -14.27 -13.65 4.81
N ALA A 635 -15.03 -14.41 4.00
CA ALA A 635 -15.23 -15.84 4.16
C ALA A 635 -13.94 -16.56 4.58
N SER A 636 -13.90 -16.99 5.84
CA SER A 636 -13.05 -18.03 6.41
C SER A 636 -11.78 -18.31 5.59
N LEU A 637 -10.66 -17.63 5.88
CA LEU A 637 -9.32 -18.15 5.53
C LEU A 637 -9.16 -19.63 5.97
N SER A 638 -9.94 -20.04 6.99
CA SER A 638 -10.14 -21.42 7.42
C SER A 638 -10.79 -22.37 6.40
N ASP A 639 -11.54 -21.93 5.39
CA ASP A 639 -12.16 -22.83 4.40
C ASP A 639 -11.12 -23.36 3.39
N ILE A 640 -10.01 -22.63 3.22
CA ILE A 640 -8.85 -23.07 2.43
C ILE A 640 -7.90 -23.89 3.31
N ALA A 641 -7.62 -23.44 4.53
CA ALA A 641 -6.73 -24.16 5.45
C ALA A 641 -7.33 -25.47 6.01
N LEU A 642 -8.66 -25.61 6.16
CA LEU A 642 -9.30 -26.89 6.51
C LEU A 642 -9.39 -27.85 5.31
N LYS A 643 -9.43 -27.35 4.06
CA LYS A 643 -9.32 -28.21 2.88
C LYS A 643 -7.90 -28.78 2.70
N LEU A 644 -6.87 -28.05 3.14
CA LEU A 644 -5.48 -28.51 3.14
C LEU A 644 -5.14 -29.52 4.25
N LYS A 645 -6.05 -29.81 5.19
CA LYS A 645 -5.91 -30.96 6.11
C LYS A 645 -6.49 -32.27 5.56
N LYS A 646 -7.06 -32.26 4.35
CA LYS A 646 -7.61 -33.44 3.66
C LYS A 646 -6.80 -33.88 2.43
N VAL A 647 -5.66 -33.24 2.17
CA VAL A 647 -4.60 -33.67 1.23
C VAL A 647 -3.36 -33.93 2.08
#